data_AF-A0A7X8IAK3-F1
#
_entry.id   AF-A0A7X8IAK3-F1
#
_cell.length_a   1.000
_cell.length_b   1.000
_cell.length_c   1.000
_cell.angle_alpha   90.00
_cell.angle_beta   90.00
_cell.angle_gamma   90.00
#
_symmetry.space_group_name_H-M   'P 1'
#
loop_
_entity.id
_entity.type
_entity.pdbx_description
1 polymer ?
#
loop_
_entity_poly.entity_id
_entity_poly.type
_entity_poly.pdbx_seq_one_letter_code
_entity_poly.pdbx_strand_id
1 'polypeptide(L)'
;MISPTLYLIICAVLSVLVLLGISMMSKVKTAVMGNFISAVCVFAGIVITLLYNEIVTVKSIYIYILIGTIIGSMLAVRVKMIEMPQLVALLNGVGGLASALVGILTLLGIGQSPDQNYPIFSDVTAVLAIVVGIVTLVGSLVAAGKLHKLLPQKPVIWKNHAVILNISLIILTITVLYSAFVGNIISRSVDIAIILILSIGVSTLFGYAFSIRVGGADMPITISLLNSLSGVAGAIAGMAINDILLVSVGGIVGASGLFLTQIMCRSMNRSLMDILTGKTSVAGKKPTKTQPAAETKKVDKTATKQTSSEAVLQKAKSVIIVPGYGMALAQAQHLVRQLADKLESNGAQVRYAIHPVAGRMPGHMNVLLAEADVSYEQLYEMDAINDDFKNTDAVIVIGANDVLNPAARDAVDTPIYGMPVLNVDQAKEIFICNFDLNPGYAGVDNPLYKKESGVHLLLGDAKESVSRLISMLDSKPVQSSDSRDQKSEVLQKAKSVIIVPGYGMALAQAQHLVRQLADKLESNGAKVRYAIHPVAGRMPGHMNVLLAEADVSYDQLYEMDAINDDFKNTDAVIVIGANDVLNPAARDAVDTPIYGMPVLNVDQAKEIFICNFDLNPGYAGVDNPLYKKESGVHLLLGDAKESVSKLISLLDSKPAQGSGAKKDNSSEVLKKAKSVIIVPGYGMALAQAQHLVRQLADKLESNGAKVRYAIHPVAGRMPGHMNVLLAEADVSYDQLYEMDAINDDFKNTDAVIVIGANDVLNPAARDAVDTPIYGMPVLNVDQAKEVFICNFDLNPGYAGVDNPLYKKESGVHLLLGDAKESVNKLINMI
;
A
#
# COMPACT_ATOMS: atom_id res chain seq x y z
N MET A 1 26.21 -16.39 -47.65
CA MET A 1 26.06 -14.93 -47.65
C MET A 1 24.63 -14.57 -48.02
N ILE A 2 23.95 -13.76 -47.21
CA ILE A 2 22.62 -13.23 -47.52
C ILE A 2 22.82 -12.11 -48.54
N SER A 3 22.11 -12.15 -49.68
CA SER A 3 22.23 -11.05 -50.66
C SER A 3 21.61 -9.76 -50.09
N PRO A 4 22.11 -8.57 -50.48
CA PRO A 4 21.53 -7.30 -50.04
C PRO A 4 20.03 -7.20 -50.32
N THR A 5 19.57 -7.69 -51.48
CA THR A 5 18.14 -7.74 -51.82
C THR A 5 17.35 -8.61 -50.86
N LEU A 6 17.86 -9.79 -50.50
CA LEU A 6 17.20 -10.68 -49.54
C LEU A 6 17.17 -10.06 -48.13
N TYR A 7 18.24 -9.39 -47.71
CA TYR A 7 18.28 -8.65 -46.43
C TYR A 7 17.17 -7.59 -46.38
N LEU A 8 17.04 -6.77 -47.42
CA LEU A 8 16.00 -5.74 -47.51
C LEU A 8 14.58 -6.32 -47.43
N ILE A 9 14.32 -7.42 -48.14
CA ILE A 9 13.02 -8.10 -48.10
C ILE A 9 12.71 -8.59 -46.68
N ILE A 10 13.68 -9.22 -46.01
CA ILE A 10 13.52 -9.69 -44.63
C ILE A 10 13.25 -8.50 -43.70
N CYS A 11 14.00 -7.41 -43.79
CA CYS A 11 13.80 -6.21 -42.97
C CYS A 11 12.42 -5.59 -43.17
N ALA A 12 11.92 -5.54 -44.41
CA ALA A 12 10.58 -5.06 -44.72
C ALA A 12 9.50 -5.96 -44.09
N VAL A 13 9.63 -7.28 -44.24
CA VAL A 13 8.69 -8.25 -43.64
C VAL A 13 8.70 -8.13 -42.11
N LEU A 14 9.86 -8.07 -41.48
CA LEU A 14 9.98 -7.90 -40.02
C LEU A 14 9.32 -6.60 -39.55
N SER A 15 9.51 -5.50 -40.28
CA SER A 15 8.90 -4.20 -39.95
C SER A 15 7.37 -4.24 -40.04
N VAL A 16 6.82 -4.89 -41.06
CA VAL A 16 5.36 -5.09 -41.22
C VAL A 16 4.82 -5.97 -40.10
N LEU A 17 5.53 -7.04 -39.72
CA LEU A 17 5.12 -7.91 -38.62
C LEU A 17 5.17 -7.21 -37.26
N VAL A 18 6.16 -6.32 -37.02
CA VAL A 18 6.18 -5.47 -35.81
C VAL A 18 4.98 -4.52 -35.80
N LEU A 19 4.65 -3.89 -36.94
CA LEU A 19 3.47 -3.03 -37.06
C LEU A 19 2.17 -3.81 -36.77
N LEU A 20 2.06 -5.02 -37.33
CA LEU A 20 0.94 -5.92 -37.08
C LEU A 20 0.88 -6.33 -35.61
N GLY A 21 2.02 -6.65 -35.00
CA GLY A 21 2.11 -6.95 -33.57
C GLY A 21 1.61 -5.80 -32.69
N ILE A 22 2.04 -4.56 -32.96
CA ILE A 22 1.55 -3.36 -32.26
C ILE A 22 0.05 -3.16 -32.50
N SER A 23 -0.44 -3.34 -33.74
CA SER A 23 -1.86 -3.27 -34.05
C SER A 23 -2.68 -4.30 -33.27
N MET A 24 -2.16 -5.52 -33.13
CA MET A 24 -2.78 -6.59 -32.34
C MET A 24 -2.78 -6.30 -30.85
N MET A 25 -1.79 -5.55 -30.33
CA MET A 25 -1.75 -5.07 -28.94
C MET A 25 -2.85 -4.06 -28.62
N SER A 26 -3.42 -3.38 -29.63
CA SER A 26 -4.57 -2.48 -29.42
C SER A 26 -5.88 -3.20 -29.09
N LYS A 27 -5.93 -4.54 -29.25
CA LYS A 27 -7.12 -5.36 -28.99
C LYS A 27 -6.81 -6.43 -27.95
N VAL A 28 -7.57 -6.45 -26.87
CA VAL A 28 -7.39 -7.37 -25.73
C VAL A 28 -7.21 -8.82 -26.18
N LYS A 29 -8.11 -9.35 -27.03
CA LYS A 29 -8.08 -10.76 -27.48
C LYS A 29 -6.80 -11.15 -28.22
N THR A 30 -6.15 -10.21 -28.91
CA THR A 30 -4.94 -10.48 -29.71
C THR A 30 -3.67 -9.93 -29.08
N ALA A 31 -3.76 -9.26 -27.93
CA ALA A 31 -2.64 -8.50 -27.38
C ALA A 31 -1.42 -9.37 -27.02
N VAL A 32 -1.65 -10.54 -26.40
CA VAL A 32 -0.59 -11.49 -26.06
C VAL A 32 0.12 -12.00 -27.31
N MET A 33 -0.65 -12.38 -28.33
CA MET A 33 -0.11 -12.83 -29.62
C MET A 33 0.65 -11.71 -30.34
N GLY A 34 0.12 -10.49 -30.31
CA GLY A 34 0.79 -9.31 -30.87
C GLY A 34 2.15 -9.06 -30.23
N ASN A 35 2.22 -9.14 -28.88
CA ASN A 35 3.47 -9.02 -28.14
C ASN A 35 4.47 -10.13 -28.52
N PHE A 36 4.00 -11.37 -28.60
CA PHE A 36 4.82 -12.51 -29.00
C PHE A 36 5.40 -12.34 -30.41
N ILE A 37 4.57 -11.94 -31.38
CA ILE A 37 5.02 -11.67 -32.77
C ILE A 37 6.09 -10.58 -32.77
N SER A 38 5.87 -9.46 -32.09
CA SER A 38 6.86 -8.38 -32.01
C SER A 38 8.19 -8.85 -31.38
N ALA A 39 8.14 -9.65 -30.32
CA ALA A 39 9.33 -10.20 -29.68
C ALA A 39 10.12 -11.13 -30.61
N VAL A 40 9.43 -12.04 -31.32
CA VAL A 40 10.05 -12.92 -32.33
C VAL A 40 10.67 -12.10 -33.46
N CYS A 41 10.00 -11.04 -33.93
CA CYS A 41 10.53 -10.18 -34.97
C CYS A 41 11.79 -9.42 -34.54
N VAL A 42 11.82 -8.89 -33.33
CA VAL A 42 13.03 -8.23 -32.78
C VAL A 42 14.18 -9.23 -32.64
N PHE A 43 13.91 -10.44 -32.13
CA PHE A 43 14.92 -11.49 -32.05
C PHE A 43 15.45 -11.90 -33.43
N ALA A 44 14.55 -12.12 -34.40
CA ALA A 44 14.92 -12.40 -35.78
C ALA A 44 15.73 -11.26 -36.41
N GLY A 45 15.41 -10.00 -36.07
CA GLY A 45 16.17 -8.81 -36.41
C GLY A 45 17.62 -8.88 -35.94
N ILE A 46 17.84 -9.23 -34.67
CA ILE A 46 19.20 -9.41 -34.12
C ILE A 46 19.95 -10.50 -34.91
N VAL A 47 19.32 -11.66 -35.14
CA VAL A 47 19.95 -12.78 -35.85
C VAL A 47 20.31 -12.40 -37.30
N ILE A 48 19.40 -11.76 -38.04
CA ILE A 48 19.65 -11.39 -39.43
C ILE A 48 20.77 -10.33 -39.53
N THR A 49 20.83 -9.37 -38.60
CA THR A 49 21.91 -8.37 -38.54
C THR A 49 23.27 -9.02 -38.27
N LEU A 50 23.34 -10.02 -37.38
CA LEU A 50 24.59 -10.76 -37.12
C LEU A 50 25.08 -11.53 -38.35
N LEU A 51 24.16 -12.19 -39.06
CA LEU A 51 24.46 -12.98 -40.26
C LEU A 51 24.85 -12.11 -41.45
N TYR A 52 24.11 -11.02 -41.69
CA TYR A 52 24.33 -10.14 -42.83
C TYR A 52 25.66 -9.38 -42.74
N ASN A 53 26.01 -8.89 -41.54
CA ASN A 53 27.27 -8.19 -41.31
C ASN A 53 28.46 -9.14 -41.03
N GLU A 54 28.24 -10.45 -41.06
CA GLU A 54 29.27 -11.48 -40.81
C GLU A 54 29.97 -11.37 -39.43
N ILE A 55 29.27 -10.81 -38.45
CA ILE A 55 29.79 -10.54 -37.09
C ILE A 55 29.42 -11.63 -36.06
N VAL A 56 28.88 -12.77 -36.51
CA VAL A 56 28.51 -13.91 -35.65
C VAL A 56 29.67 -14.38 -34.77
N THR A 57 30.91 -14.27 -35.25
CA THR A 57 32.11 -14.75 -34.54
C THR A 57 32.60 -13.80 -33.45
N VAL A 58 32.06 -12.58 -33.37
CA VAL A 58 32.48 -11.54 -32.41
C VAL A 58 31.94 -11.86 -31.02
N LYS A 59 32.76 -12.52 -30.20
CA LYS A 59 32.38 -13.03 -28.87
C LYS A 59 31.88 -11.95 -27.90
N SER A 60 32.39 -10.73 -27.99
CA SER A 60 32.00 -9.62 -27.10
C SER A 60 30.53 -9.24 -27.24
N ILE A 61 29.91 -9.40 -28.42
CA ILE A 61 28.49 -9.11 -28.64
C ILE A 61 27.61 -9.95 -27.71
N TYR A 62 27.88 -11.25 -27.61
CA TYR A 62 27.10 -12.16 -26.76
C TYR A 62 27.25 -11.83 -25.27
N ILE A 63 28.41 -11.34 -24.84
CA ILE A 63 28.62 -10.89 -23.46
C ILE A 63 27.73 -9.66 -23.17
N TYR A 64 27.68 -8.69 -24.07
CA TYR A 64 26.83 -7.51 -23.89
C TYR A 64 25.33 -7.85 -23.94
N ILE A 65 24.91 -8.73 -24.86
CA ILE A 65 23.54 -9.24 -24.91
C ILE A 65 23.19 -9.97 -23.61
N LEU A 66 24.09 -10.81 -23.09
CA LEU A 66 23.88 -11.55 -21.85
C LEU A 66 23.71 -10.60 -20.66
N ILE A 67 24.60 -9.62 -20.51
CA ILE A 67 24.51 -8.61 -19.44
C ILE A 67 23.19 -7.83 -19.53
N GLY A 68 22.83 -7.35 -20.73
CA GLY A 68 21.58 -6.65 -20.96
C GLY A 68 20.34 -7.51 -20.64
N THR A 69 20.38 -8.79 -21.02
CA THR A 69 19.30 -9.75 -20.75
C THR A 69 19.15 -10.00 -19.25
N ILE A 70 20.25 -10.17 -18.51
CA ILE A 70 20.23 -10.39 -17.06
C ILE A 70 19.64 -9.16 -16.35
N ILE A 71 20.16 -7.96 -16.64
CA ILE A 71 19.70 -6.72 -15.99
C ILE A 71 18.24 -6.46 -16.34
N GLY A 72 17.88 -6.55 -17.62
CA GLY A 72 16.51 -6.33 -18.09
C GLY A 72 15.51 -7.30 -17.47
N SER A 73 15.84 -8.60 -17.42
CA SER A 73 14.97 -9.62 -16.83
C SER A 73 14.83 -9.45 -15.32
N MET A 74 15.93 -9.12 -14.62
CA MET A 74 15.89 -8.87 -13.18
C MET A 74 14.99 -7.68 -12.85
N LEU A 75 15.08 -6.59 -13.61
CA LEU A 75 14.21 -5.42 -13.41
C LEU A 75 12.75 -5.75 -13.73
N ALA A 76 12.48 -6.47 -14.82
CA ALA A 76 11.11 -6.83 -15.21
C ALA A 76 10.39 -7.73 -14.19
N VAL A 77 11.11 -8.66 -13.54
CA VAL A 77 10.50 -9.62 -12.59
C VAL A 77 10.36 -9.06 -11.17
N ARG A 78 11.23 -8.13 -10.76
CA ARG A 78 11.24 -7.60 -9.37
C ARG A 78 10.36 -6.38 -9.14
N VAL A 79 10.02 -5.63 -10.19
CA VAL A 79 9.27 -4.38 -10.08
C VAL A 79 7.78 -4.67 -9.86
N LYS A 80 7.16 -3.97 -8.92
CA LYS A 80 5.72 -4.12 -8.63
C LYS A 80 4.88 -3.49 -9.75
N MET A 81 3.66 -3.98 -9.99
CA MET A 81 2.78 -3.43 -11.05
C MET A 81 2.51 -1.92 -10.88
N ILE A 82 2.46 -1.41 -9.65
CA ILE A 82 2.29 0.03 -9.36
C ILE A 82 3.48 0.89 -9.82
N GLU A 83 4.66 0.29 -9.95
CA GLU A 83 5.92 0.92 -10.29
C GLU A 83 6.24 0.83 -11.80
N MET A 84 5.41 0.11 -12.57
CA MET A 84 5.56 -0.02 -14.03
C MET A 84 5.75 1.31 -14.77
N PRO A 85 5.06 2.43 -14.44
CA PRO A 85 5.28 3.70 -15.12
C PRO A 85 6.73 4.17 -15.10
N GLN A 86 7.42 4.03 -13.96
CA GLN A 86 8.79 4.51 -13.80
C GLN A 86 9.81 3.55 -14.42
N LEU A 87 9.50 2.25 -14.47
CA LEU A 87 10.30 1.28 -15.19
C LEU A 87 10.23 1.52 -16.71
N VAL A 88 9.03 1.77 -17.26
CA VAL A 88 8.86 2.11 -18.68
C VAL A 88 9.63 3.38 -19.03
N ALA A 89 9.55 4.41 -18.19
CA ALA A 89 10.37 5.62 -18.36
C ALA A 89 11.87 5.26 -18.41
N LEU A 90 12.37 4.51 -17.44
CA LEU A 90 13.78 4.12 -17.38
C LEU A 90 14.24 3.36 -18.65
N LEU A 91 13.46 2.36 -19.09
CA LEU A 91 13.78 1.55 -20.27
C LEU A 91 13.77 2.38 -21.56
N ASN A 92 12.84 3.33 -21.69
CA ASN A 92 12.82 4.26 -22.83
C ASN A 92 14.06 5.16 -22.85
N GLY A 93 14.52 5.60 -21.68
CA GLY A 93 15.76 6.36 -21.53
C GLY A 93 16.99 5.58 -21.99
N VAL A 94 17.06 4.28 -21.65
CA VAL A 94 18.14 3.39 -22.12
C VAL A 94 18.12 3.23 -23.65
N GLY A 95 16.94 3.14 -24.27
CA GLY A 95 16.81 3.15 -25.74
C GLY A 95 17.30 4.45 -26.39
N GLY A 96 17.02 5.59 -25.76
CA GLY A 96 17.56 6.89 -26.17
C GLY A 96 19.09 6.95 -26.07
N LEU A 97 19.66 6.43 -24.98
CA LEU A 97 21.12 6.32 -24.81
C LEU A 97 21.75 5.43 -25.89
N ALA A 98 21.15 4.29 -26.21
CA ALA A 98 21.64 3.42 -27.28
C ALA A 98 21.71 4.15 -28.63
N SER A 99 20.66 4.92 -28.97
CA SER A 99 20.63 5.75 -30.18
C SER A 99 21.70 6.85 -30.17
N ALA A 100 21.92 7.50 -29.02
CA ALA A 100 22.97 8.50 -28.87
C ALA A 100 24.37 7.88 -29.03
N LEU A 101 24.61 6.68 -28.48
CA LEU A 101 25.88 5.98 -28.64
C LEU A 101 26.15 5.62 -30.12
N VAL A 102 25.14 5.15 -30.85
CA VAL A 102 25.26 4.91 -32.30
C VAL A 102 25.62 6.19 -33.05
N GLY A 103 24.99 7.32 -32.71
CA GLY A 103 25.34 8.63 -33.28
C GLY A 103 26.78 9.06 -32.96
N ILE A 104 27.24 8.89 -31.71
CA ILE A 104 28.62 9.22 -31.32
C ILE A 104 29.63 8.39 -32.12
N LEU A 105 29.41 7.07 -32.20
CA LEU A 105 30.30 6.16 -32.94
C LEU A 105 30.34 6.53 -34.42
N THR A 106 29.19 6.85 -35.01
CA THR A 106 29.08 7.30 -36.39
C THR A 106 29.89 8.57 -36.65
N LEU A 107 29.76 9.58 -35.79
CA LEU A 107 30.49 10.85 -35.92
C LEU A 107 32.01 10.68 -35.78
N LEU A 108 32.44 9.70 -34.97
CA LEU A 108 33.85 9.31 -34.84
C LEU A 108 34.36 8.48 -36.03
N GLY A 109 33.50 8.16 -37.00
CA GLY A 109 33.84 7.32 -38.16
C GLY A 109 33.94 5.83 -37.84
N ILE A 110 33.47 5.40 -36.66
CA ILE A 110 33.53 4.01 -36.22
C ILE A 110 32.30 3.26 -36.74
N GLY A 111 32.52 2.14 -37.42
CA GLY A 111 31.44 1.33 -38.00
C GLY A 111 30.88 1.87 -39.31
N GLN A 112 31.55 2.84 -39.93
CA GLN A 112 31.20 3.39 -41.25
C GLN A 112 31.95 2.65 -42.36
N SER A 113 31.28 2.41 -43.49
CA SER A 113 31.93 1.83 -44.67
C SER A 113 32.88 2.85 -45.32
N PRO A 114 34.03 2.44 -45.90
CA PRO A 114 34.98 3.35 -46.56
C PRO A 114 34.38 4.16 -47.71
N ASP A 115 33.38 3.60 -48.42
CA ASP A 115 32.67 4.23 -49.55
C ASP A 115 31.37 4.93 -49.09
N GLN A 116 31.47 5.83 -48.11
CA GLN A 116 30.34 6.67 -47.69
C GLN A 116 29.97 7.67 -48.78
N ASN A 117 28.92 7.39 -49.55
CA ASN A 117 28.44 8.26 -50.62
C ASN A 117 27.82 9.58 -50.13
N TYR A 118 27.44 9.68 -48.85
CA TYR A 118 26.72 10.84 -48.30
C TYR A 118 27.22 11.23 -46.88
N PRO A 119 28.48 11.66 -46.72
CA PRO A 119 29.07 11.94 -45.41
C PRO A 119 28.33 13.03 -44.63
N ILE A 120 27.88 14.08 -45.32
CA ILE A 120 27.10 15.18 -44.70
C ILE A 120 25.78 14.65 -44.11
N PHE A 121 25.08 13.76 -44.82
CA PHE A 121 23.83 13.19 -44.34
C PHE A 121 24.06 12.33 -43.08
N SER A 122 25.10 11.49 -43.10
CA SER A 122 25.50 10.66 -41.96
C SER A 122 25.87 11.51 -40.74
N ASP A 123 26.68 12.56 -40.92
CA ASP A 123 27.09 13.45 -39.82
C ASP A 123 25.90 14.20 -39.21
N VAL A 124 25.01 14.76 -40.05
CA VAL A 124 23.83 15.49 -39.58
C VAL A 124 22.85 14.57 -38.85
N THR A 125 22.57 13.40 -39.40
CA THR A 125 21.67 12.42 -38.75
C THR A 125 22.29 11.85 -37.48
N ALA A 126 23.61 11.62 -37.44
CA ALA A 126 24.31 11.19 -36.24
C ALA A 126 24.18 12.22 -35.10
N VAL A 127 24.42 13.50 -35.37
CA VAL A 127 24.26 14.55 -34.36
C VAL A 127 22.82 14.67 -33.91
N LEU A 128 21.86 14.54 -34.81
CA LEU A 128 20.44 14.54 -34.45
C LEU A 128 20.08 13.34 -33.55
N ALA A 129 20.62 12.15 -33.82
CA ALA A 129 20.46 10.97 -32.95
C ALA A 129 21.05 11.19 -31.55
N ILE A 130 22.21 11.85 -31.45
CA ILE A 130 22.82 12.23 -30.16
C ILE A 130 21.89 13.18 -29.41
N VAL A 131 21.43 14.24 -30.06
CA VAL A 131 20.59 15.26 -29.43
C VAL A 131 19.28 14.66 -28.92
N VAL A 132 18.52 13.98 -29.79
CA VAL A 132 17.23 13.40 -29.41
C VAL A 132 17.43 12.26 -28.39
N GLY A 133 18.47 11.45 -28.54
CA GLY A 133 18.79 10.35 -27.63
C GLY A 133 19.15 10.82 -26.22
N ILE A 134 19.99 11.85 -26.07
CA ILE A 134 20.36 12.41 -24.76
C ILE A 134 19.19 13.15 -24.11
N VAL A 135 18.42 13.93 -24.88
CA VAL A 135 17.17 14.54 -24.37
C VAL A 135 16.22 13.47 -23.83
N THR A 136 16.07 12.37 -24.57
CA THR A 136 15.21 11.24 -24.18
C THR A 136 15.72 10.55 -22.92
N LEU A 137 17.01 10.27 -22.83
CA LEU A 137 17.64 9.67 -21.65
C LEU A 137 17.41 10.52 -20.41
N VAL A 138 17.83 11.79 -20.46
CA VAL A 138 17.80 12.67 -19.29
C VAL A 138 16.35 12.98 -18.90
N GLY A 139 15.48 13.22 -19.87
CA GLY A 139 14.07 13.45 -19.58
C GLY A 139 13.38 12.24 -18.95
N SER A 140 13.71 11.04 -19.42
CA SER A 140 13.18 9.79 -18.88
C SER A 140 13.68 9.50 -17.46
N LEU A 141 14.95 9.79 -17.17
CA LEU A 141 15.50 9.66 -15.81
C LEU A 141 14.81 10.62 -14.82
N VAL A 142 14.53 11.85 -15.24
CA VAL A 142 13.78 12.81 -14.41
C VAL A 142 12.34 12.35 -14.20
N ALA A 143 11.67 11.86 -15.24
CA ALA A 143 10.31 11.35 -15.13
C ALA A 143 10.24 10.14 -14.18
N ALA A 144 11.16 9.18 -14.33
CA ALA A 144 11.29 8.03 -13.44
C ALA A 144 11.58 8.47 -11.99
N GLY A 145 12.52 9.39 -11.79
CA GLY A 145 12.87 9.92 -10.47
C GLY A 145 11.70 10.63 -9.77
N LYS A 146 10.85 11.34 -10.51
CA LYS A 146 9.63 11.96 -9.97
C LYS A 146 8.57 10.95 -9.55
N LEU A 147 8.37 9.91 -10.36
CA LEU A 147 7.40 8.86 -10.05
C LEU A 147 7.85 7.98 -8.88
N HIS A 148 9.16 7.71 -8.80
CA HIS A 148 9.81 7.01 -7.69
C HIS A 148 10.03 7.91 -6.45
N LYS A 149 9.56 9.17 -6.48
CA LYS A 149 9.66 10.15 -5.38
C LYS A 149 11.09 10.51 -4.96
N LEU A 150 12.10 10.21 -5.79
CA LEU A 150 13.47 10.72 -5.62
C LEU A 150 13.55 12.23 -5.92
N LEU A 151 12.67 12.70 -6.82
CA LEU A 151 12.52 14.11 -7.16
C LEU A 151 11.12 14.61 -6.75
N PRO A 152 10.95 15.92 -6.47
CA PRO A 152 9.65 16.50 -6.16
C PRO A 152 8.64 16.25 -7.28
N GLN A 153 7.46 15.75 -6.93
CA GLN A 153 6.39 15.52 -7.92
C GLN A 153 5.75 16.82 -8.42
N LYS A 154 5.83 17.90 -7.64
CA LYS A 154 5.34 19.21 -8.06
C LYS A 154 6.19 19.80 -9.21
N PRO A 155 5.59 20.56 -10.13
CA PRO A 155 6.33 21.35 -11.12
C PRO A 155 7.43 22.20 -10.47
N VAL A 156 8.66 22.13 -10.97
CA VAL A 156 9.74 23.04 -10.55
C VAL A 156 10.00 24.01 -11.70
N ILE A 157 9.69 25.28 -11.46
CA ILE A 157 9.82 26.34 -12.46
C ILE A 157 10.98 27.26 -12.05
N TRP A 158 11.98 27.40 -12.91
CA TRP A 158 13.11 28.29 -12.67
C TRP A 158 12.83 29.72 -13.12
N LYS A 159 13.62 30.67 -12.63
CA LYS A 159 13.64 32.04 -13.18
C LYS A 159 14.06 31.97 -14.64
N ASN A 160 13.29 32.60 -15.53
CA ASN A 160 13.53 32.61 -16.98
C ASN A 160 13.56 31.20 -17.63
N HIS A 161 12.83 30.22 -17.08
CA HIS A 161 12.81 28.83 -17.55
C HIS A 161 12.54 28.71 -19.07
N ALA A 162 11.55 29.45 -19.59
CA ALA A 162 11.21 29.41 -21.01
C ALA A 162 12.36 29.94 -21.89
N VAL A 163 13.10 30.94 -21.41
CA VAL A 163 14.28 31.47 -22.11
C VAL A 163 15.39 30.41 -22.16
N ILE A 164 15.62 29.69 -21.06
CA ILE A 164 16.61 28.59 -21.00
C ILE A 164 16.27 27.50 -22.03
N LEU A 165 15.00 27.08 -22.09
CA LEU A 165 14.54 26.07 -23.06
C LEU A 165 14.70 26.54 -24.52
N ASN A 166 14.30 27.78 -24.82
CA ASN A 166 14.39 28.31 -26.18
C ASN A 166 15.85 28.50 -26.61
N ILE A 167 16.71 29.03 -25.74
CA ILE A 167 18.14 29.20 -26.03
C ILE A 167 18.81 27.85 -26.25
N SER A 168 18.56 26.87 -25.37
CA SER A 168 19.12 25.53 -25.54
C SER A 168 18.64 24.89 -26.86
N LEU A 169 17.37 25.04 -27.22
CA LEU A 169 16.86 24.55 -28.51
C LEU A 169 17.54 25.24 -29.72
N ILE A 170 17.76 26.56 -29.66
CA ILE A 170 18.48 27.31 -30.69
C ILE A 170 19.92 26.80 -30.81
N ILE A 171 20.62 26.63 -29.69
CA ILE A 171 22.00 26.12 -29.69
C ILE A 171 22.05 24.72 -30.29
N LEU A 172 21.14 23.82 -29.91
CA LEU A 172 21.06 22.47 -30.47
C LEU A 172 20.83 22.49 -31.97
N THR A 173 19.94 23.36 -32.45
CA THR A 173 19.68 23.53 -33.89
C THR A 173 20.94 24.02 -34.62
N ILE A 174 21.65 24.99 -34.05
CA ILE A 174 22.93 25.47 -34.61
C ILE A 174 23.97 24.36 -34.62
N THR A 175 24.07 23.53 -33.56
CA THR A 175 25.00 22.40 -33.50
C THR A 175 24.70 21.36 -34.58
N VAL A 176 23.42 21.05 -34.83
CA VAL A 176 23.02 20.17 -35.93
C VAL A 176 23.38 20.78 -37.29
N LEU A 177 23.13 22.07 -37.52
CA LEU A 177 23.53 22.73 -38.78
C LEU A 177 25.05 22.77 -38.96
N TYR A 178 25.79 23.03 -37.89
CA TYR A 178 27.26 23.05 -37.89
C TYR A 178 27.84 21.68 -38.26
N SER A 179 27.16 20.58 -37.90
CA SER A 179 27.59 19.23 -38.26
C SER A 179 27.64 18.95 -39.77
N ALA A 180 26.91 19.71 -40.59
CA ALA A 180 27.00 19.59 -42.05
C ALA A 180 28.34 20.07 -42.63
N PHE A 181 29.13 20.80 -41.84
CA PHE A 181 30.39 21.41 -42.25
C PHE A 181 31.60 20.84 -41.52
N VAL A 182 31.46 19.65 -40.91
CA VAL A 182 32.55 18.96 -40.19
C VAL A 182 33.80 18.85 -41.06
N GLY A 183 34.93 19.30 -40.53
CA GLY A 183 36.22 19.27 -41.20
C GLY A 183 36.50 20.45 -42.13
N ASN A 184 35.51 21.30 -42.39
CA ASN A 184 35.63 22.43 -43.31
C ASN A 184 35.75 23.80 -42.61
N ILE A 185 35.62 23.85 -41.28
CA ILE A 185 35.63 25.12 -40.52
C ILE A 185 36.95 25.30 -39.76
N ILE A 186 37.34 24.33 -38.93
CA ILE A 186 38.61 24.38 -38.19
C ILE A 186 39.47 23.17 -38.56
N SER A 187 39.08 22.00 -38.05
CA SER A 187 39.69 20.70 -38.36
C SER A 187 38.73 19.62 -37.90
N ARG A 188 38.71 18.47 -38.58
CA ARG A 188 37.73 17.40 -38.31
C ARG A 188 37.68 17.00 -36.84
N SER A 189 38.83 16.81 -36.19
CA SER A 189 38.90 16.39 -34.78
C SER A 189 38.36 17.46 -33.82
N VAL A 190 38.66 18.74 -34.09
CA VAL A 190 38.19 19.86 -33.24
C VAL A 190 36.69 20.08 -33.44
N ASP A 191 36.22 20.05 -34.68
CA ASP A 191 34.80 20.22 -35.02
C ASP A 191 33.95 19.12 -34.34
N ILE A 192 34.39 17.86 -34.42
CA ILE A 192 33.74 16.72 -33.74
C ILE A 192 33.72 16.92 -32.22
N ALA A 193 34.83 17.33 -31.61
CA ALA A 193 34.91 17.55 -30.17
C ALA A 193 33.92 18.65 -29.72
N ILE A 194 33.86 19.77 -30.45
CA ILE A 194 32.91 20.87 -30.18
C ILE A 194 31.47 20.36 -30.30
N ILE A 195 31.14 19.64 -31.37
CA ILE A 195 29.82 19.06 -31.59
C ILE A 195 29.43 18.14 -30.43
N LEU A 196 30.30 17.20 -30.04
CA LEU A 196 29.99 16.26 -28.96
C LEU A 196 29.76 16.95 -27.63
N ILE A 197 30.61 17.92 -27.27
CA ILE A 197 30.47 18.68 -26.02
C ILE A 197 29.15 19.46 -26.01
N LEU A 198 28.85 20.19 -27.10
CA LEU A 198 27.62 20.97 -27.21
C LEU A 198 26.39 20.08 -27.23
N SER A 199 26.37 19.04 -28.07
CA SER A 199 25.25 18.11 -28.18
C SER A 199 24.97 17.42 -26.86
N ILE A 200 25.96 16.87 -26.16
CA ILE A 200 25.73 16.17 -24.89
C ILE A 200 25.37 17.16 -23.78
N GLY A 201 26.13 18.24 -23.62
CA GLY A 201 25.93 19.20 -22.53
C GLY A 201 24.60 19.95 -22.63
N VAL A 202 24.29 20.49 -23.82
CA VAL A 202 23.07 21.28 -24.04
C VAL A 202 21.83 20.38 -24.09
N SER A 203 21.93 19.16 -24.65
CA SER A 203 20.80 18.21 -24.63
C SER A 203 20.50 17.72 -23.22
N THR A 204 21.53 17.53 -22.38
CA THR A 204 21.35 17.20 -20.97
C THR A 204 20.62 18.33 -20.24
N LEU A 205 21.06 19.57 -20.43
CA LEU A 205 20.40 20.75 -19.87
C LEU A 205 18.95 20.85 -20.35
N PHE A 206 18.71 20.70 -21.66
CA PHE A 206 17.38 20.77 -22.26
C PHE A 206 16.47 19.66 -21.71
N GLY A 207 16.91 18.39 -21.74
CA GLY A 207 16.12 17.25 -21.25
C GLY A 207 15.76 17.36 -19.78
N TYR A 208 16.70 17.83 -18.95
CA TYR A 208 16.47 18.10 -17.53
C TYR A 208 15.50 19.26 -17.32
N ALA A 209 15.76 20.42 -17.95
CA ALA A 209 14.91 21.60 -17.86
C ALA A 209 13.49 21.34 -18.37
N PHE A 210 13.34 20.57 -19.44
CA PHE A 210 12.06 20.18 -20.01
C PHE A 210 11.25 19.34 -19.01
N SER A 211 11.84 18.27 -18.49
CA SER A 211 11.12 17.27 -17.69
C SER A 211 10.90 17.70 -16.23
N ILE A 212 11.82 18.50 -15.66
CA ILE A 212 11.70 19.00 -14.29
C ILE A 212 10.54 20.00 -14.15
N ARG A 213 10.15 20.65 -15.25
CA ARG A 213 9.05 21.60 -15.29
C ARG A 213 7.68 20.93 -15.24
N VAL A 214 7.56 19.69 -15.73
CA VAL A 214 6.27 18.99 -15.81
C VAL A 214 5.84 18.45 -14.44
N GLY A 215 4.54 18.49 -14.11
CA GLY A 215 4.02 17.99 -12.84
C GLY A 215 3.79 16.48 -12.81
N GLY A 216 3.70 15.90 -11.62
CA GLY A 216 3.56 14.46 -11.36
C GLY A 216 2.41 13.78 -12.09
N ALA A 217 1.25 14.43 -12.25
CA ALA A 217 0.13 13.83 -12.99
C ALA A 217 0.25 13.99 -14.50
N ASP A 218 1.04 14.95 -14.99
CA ASP A 218 1.31 15.10 -16.42
C ASP A 218 2.51 14.21 -16.85
N MET A 219 3.23 13.60 -15.90
CA MET A 219 4.33 12.65 -16.16
C MET A 219 3.97 11.52 -17.12
N PRO A 220 2.77 10.91 -17.08
CA PRO A 220 2.44 9.84 -18.02
C PRO A 220 2.47 10.33 -19.47
N ILE A 221 2.00 11.55 -19.74
CA ILE A 221 2.07 12.15 -21.07
C ILE A 221 3.53 12.39 -21.46
N THR A 222 4.34 12.90 -20.54
CA THR A 222 5.78 13.07 -20.76
C THR A 222 6.48 11.75 -21.07
N ILE A 223 6.16 10.67 -20.37
CA ILE A 223 6.73 9.34 -20.62
C ILE A 223 6.33 8.83 -22.01
N SER A 224 5.06 9.00 -22.39
CA SER A 224 4.59 8.65 -23.74
C SER A 224 5.27 9.48 -24.83
N LEU A 225 5.49 10.77 -24.60
CA LEU A 225 6.22 11.63 -25.52
C LEU A 225 7.69 11.20 -25.64
N LEU A 226 8.35 10.92 -24.51
CA LEU A 226 9.73 10.42 -24.49
C LEU A 226 9.86 9.05 -25.14
N ASN A 227 8.83 8.19 -25.05
CA ASN A 227 8.76 6.94 -25.80
C ASN A 227 8.78 7.19 -27.32
N SER A 228 7.97 8.15 -27.78
CA SER A 228 7.97 8.57 -29.18
C SER A 228 9.34 9.11 -29.61
N LEU A 229 9.97 9.94 -28.79
CA LEU A 229 11.31 10.47 -29.04
C LEU A 229 12.38 9.37 -29.08
N SER A 230 12.26 8.32 -28.25
CA SER A 230 13.15 7.15 -28.30
C SER A 230 13.04 6.42 -29.65
N GLY A 231 11.81 6.19 -30.14
CA GLY A 231 11.59 5.60 -31.47
C GLY A 231 12.15 6.46 -32.60
N VAL A 232 11.89 7.77 -32.57
CA VAL A 232 12.42 8.74 -33.54
C VAL A 232 13.96 8.78 -33.49
N ALA A 233 14.57 8.78 -32.30
CA ALA A 233 16.02 8.72 -32.15
C ALA A 233 16.60 7.44 -32.75
N GLY A 234 15.94 6.30 -32.52
CA GLY A 234 16.31 5.02 -33.13
C GLY A 234 16.24 5.09 -34.65
N ALA A 235 15.17 5.64 -35.21
CA ALA A 235 15.02 5.78 -36.66
C ALA A 235 16.12 6.65 -37.28
N ILE A 236 16.45 7.77 -36.63
CA ILE A 236 17.50 8.70 -37.07
C ILE A 236 18.89 8.05 -36.95
N ALA A 237 19.14 7.30 -35.87
CA ALA A 237 20.37 6.52 -35.71
C ALA A 237 20.49 5.47 -36.83
N GLY A 238 19.38 4.83 -37.22
CA GLY A 238 19.31 3.96 -38.39
C GLY A 238 19.68 4.67 -39.69
N MET A 239 19.22 5.91 -39.90
CA MET A 239 19.61 6.71 -41.07
C MET A 239 21.11 7.00 -41.08
N ALA A 240 21.70 7.29 -39.92
CA ALA A 240 23.13 7.57 -39.78
C ALA A 240 24.03 6.39 -40.16
N ILE A 241 23.59 5.16 -39.85
CA ILE A 241 24.33 3.93 -40.20
C ILE A 241 23.79 3.20 -41.45
N ASN A 242 22.81 3.79 -42.13
CA ASN A 242 22.13 3.20 -43.29
C ASN A 242 21.46 1.83 -43.00
N ASP A 243 20.87 1.66 -41.80
CA ASP A 243 20.13 0.45 -41.42
C ASP A 243 18.61 0.65 -41.55
N ILE A 244 18.03 0.02 -42.58
CA ILE A 244 16.61 0.19 -42.93
C ILE A 244 15.67 -0.44 -41.89
N LEU A 245 16.08 -1.51 -41.22
CA LEU A 245 15.26 -2.14 -40.19
C LEU A 245 15.08 -1.21 -39.00
N LEU A 246 16.17 -0.60 -38.55
CA LEU A 246 16.20 0.37 -37.46
C LEU A 246 15.43 1.66 -37.83
N VAL A 247 15.59 2.16 -39.07
CA VAL A 247 14.77 3.28 -39.60
C VAL A 247 13.27 2.95 -39.52
N SER A 248 12.90 1.77 -40.02
CA SER A 248 11.49 1.37 -40.15
C SER A 248 10.85 1.14 -38.79
N VAL A 249 11.46 0.30 -37.94
CA VAL A 249 10.94 -0.02 -36.60
C VAL A 249 10.94 1.21 -35.69
N GLY A 250 12.02 2.01 -35.72
CA GLY A 250 12.09 3.27 -34.97
C GLY A 250 10.98 4.25 -35.39
N GLY A 251 10.72 4.38 -36.69
CA GLY A 251 9.65 5.23 -37.22
C GLY A 251 8.26 4.77 -36.77
N ILE A 252 8.01 3.45 -36.79
CA ILE A 252 6.75 2.85 -36.33
C ILE A 252 6.52 3.13 -34.84
N VAL A 253 7.53 2.90 -34.00
CA VAL A 253 7.46 3.17 -32.55
C VAL A 253 7.29 4.66 -32.28
N GLY A 254 8.04 5.50 -32.99
CA GLY A 254 7.97 6.96 -32.90
C GLY A 254 6.57 7.48 -33.20
N ALA A 255 5.99 7.08 -34.33
CA ALA A 255 4.64 7.46 -34.73
C ALA A 255 3.58 6.95 -33.75
N SER A 256 3.64 5.66 -33.37
CA SER A 256 2.70 5.06 -32.41
C SER A 256 2.73 5.77 -31.06
N GLY A 257 3.91 6.11 -30.55
CA GLY A 257 4.07 6.84 -29.29
C GLY A 257 3.48 8.26 -29.37
N LEU A 258 3.63 8.93 -30.52
CA LEU A 258 3.06 10.27 -30.73
C LEU A 258 1.54 10.23 -30.76
N PHE A 259 0.95 9.24 -31.44
CA PHE A 259 -0.50 9.02 -31.42
C PHE A 259 -1.03 8.74 -30.01
N LEU A 260 -0.35 7.86 -29.25
CA LEU A 260 -0.72 7.58 -27.87
C LEU A 260 -0.66 8.86 -27.02
N THR A 261 0.39 9.66 -27.18
CA THR A 261 0.55 10.95 -26.48
C THR A 261 -0.61 11.90 -26.80
N GLN A 262 -1.04 11.98 -28.06
CA GLN A 262 -2.18 12.82 -28.47
C GLN A 262 -3.50 12.36 -27.85
N ILE A 263 -3.75 11.04 -27.81
CA ILE A 263 -4.94 10.47 -27.17
C ILE A 263 -4.94 10.84 -25.68
N MET A 264 -3.81 10.65 -24.99
CA MET A 264 -3.68 11.02 -23.57
C MET A 264 -3.89 12.52 -23.33
N CYS A 265 -3.29 13.38 -24.16
CA CYS A 265 -3.52 14.83 -24.12
C CYS A 265 -5.01 15.17 -24.22
N ARG A 266 -5.71 14.61 -25.21
CA ARG A 266 -7.15 14.82 -25.41
C ARG A 266 -7.97 14.34 -24.20
N SER A 267 -7.64 13.15 -23.67
CA SER A 267 -8.32 12.59 -22.51
C SER A 267 -8.05 13.35 -21.20
N MET A 268 -6.95 14.10 -21.12
CA MET A 268 -6.62 14.98 -19.99
C MET A 268 -7.02 16.45 -20.24
N ASN A 269 -7.67 16.75 -21.37
CA ASN A 269 -7.92 18.10 -21.88
C ASN A 269 -6.71 19.03 -21.76
N ARG A 270 -5.58 18.50 -22.21
CA ARG A 270 -4.30 19.20 -22.37
C ARG A 270 -3.97 19.27 -23.84
N SER A 271 -3.32 20.35 -24.26
CA SER A 271 -2.68 20.37 -25.56
C SER A 271 -1.24 19.86 -25.45
N LEU A 272 -0.77 19.16 -26.48
CA LEU A 272 0.63 18.74 -26.58
C LEU A 272 1.58 19.96 -26.49
N MET A 273 1.14 21.10 -27.04
CA MET A 273 1.91 22.35 -26.99
C MET A 273 2.06 22.90 -25.57
N ASP A 274 1.04 22.78 -24.72
CA ASP A 274 1.12 23.22 -23.32
C ASP A 274 2.17 22.41 -22.54
N ILE A 275 2.29 21.12 -22.85
CA ILE A 275 3.28 20.23 -22.23
C ILE A 275 4.69 20.53 -22.75
N LEU A 276 4.83 20.68 -24.07
CA LEU A 276 6.10 21.05 -24.71
C LEU A 276 6.62 22.43 -24.24
N THR A 277 5.72 23.38 -24.01
CA THR A 277 6.07 24.73 -23.50
C THR A 277 6.15 24.80 -21.97
N GLY A 278 5.84 23.71 -21.27
CA GLY A 278 5.90 23.60 -19.81
C GLY A 278 4.85 24.44 -19.07
N LYS A 279 3.70 24.71 -19.69
CA LYS A 279 2.51 25.26 -19.03
C LYS A 279 1.86 24.15 -18.20
N THR A 280 2.18 24.11 -16.92
CA THR A 280 1.58 23.14 -15.99
C THR A 280 0.23 23.61 -15.46
N SER A 281 -0.62 22.65 -15.09
CA SER A 281 -1.95 22.84 -14.49
C SER A 281 -2.03 23.83 -13.32
N VAL A 282 -0.92 24.07 -12.61
CA VAL A 282 -0.88 24.80 -11.34
C VAL A 282 -0.36 26.25 -11.47
N ALA A 283 0.27 26.61 -12.60
CA ALA A 283 0.96 27.90 -12.73
C ALA A 283 0.30 28.77 -13.82
N GLY A 284 -0.76 29.49 -13.46
CA GLY A 284 -1.39 30.39 -14.43
C GLY A 284 -2.44 31.38 -13.95
N LYS A 285 -3.17 31.13 -12.84
CA LYS A 285 -4.12 32.12 -12.31
C LYS A 285 -3.79 32.47 -10.87
N LYS A 286 -3.52 33.76 -10.61
CA LYS A 286 -3.67 34.34 -9.27
C LYS A 286 -5.05 33.93 -8.75
N PRO A 287 -5.22 33.59 -7.46
CA PRO A 287 -6.55 33.44 -6.88
C PRO A 287 -7.27 34.77 -7.11
N THR A 288 -8.22 34.76 -8.03
CA THR A 288 -9.10 35.90 -8.21
C THR A 288 -9.95 35.90 -6.96
N LYS A 289 -9.92 36.99 -6.18
CA LYS A 289 -10.75 37.14 -4.98
C LYS A 289 -12.18 36.76 -5.35
N THR A 290 -12.61 35.57 -4.94
CA THR A 290 -14.01 35.21 -4.96
C THR A 290 -14.72 36.20 -4.04
N GLN A 291 -15.81 36.80 -4.53
CA GLN A 291 -16.71 37.61 -3.72
C GLN A 291 -17.05 36.86 -2.43
N PRO A 292 -17.27 37.57 -1.30
CA PRO A 292 -17.58 36.94 -0.03
C PRO A 292 -18.90 36.16 -0.16
N ALA A 293 -18.80 34.85 -0.41
CA ALA A 293 -19.88 33.94 -0.12
C ALA A 293 -19.98 33.86 1.41
N ALA A 294 -21.20 34.05 1.89
CA ALA A 294 -21.54 34.24 3.28
C ALA A 294 -20.87 33.23 4.23
N GLU A 295 -20.53 33.76 5.40
CA GLU A 295 -20.07 33.10 6.63
C GLU A 295 -20.06 31.57 6.62
N THR A 296 -18.84 31.05 6.76
CA THR A 296 -18.51 29.73 7.29
C THR A 296 -19.38 29.36 8.48
N LYS A 297 -20.43 28.58 8.24
CA LYS A 297 -20.83 27.54 9.18
C LYS A 297 -19.89 26.36 8.95
N LYS A 298 -19.04 26.08 9.94
CA LYS A 298 -18.44 24.76 10.11
C LYS A 298 -19.60 23.75 10.08
N VAL A 299 -19.68 22.96 9.02
CA VAL A 299 -20.59 21.82 9.01
C VAL A 299 -19.78 20.64 9.55
N ASP A 300 -19.90 20.42 10.87
CA ASP A 300 -19.77 19.08 11.42
C ASP A 300 -20.88 18.24 10.78
N LYS A 301 -20.59 17.55 9.67
CA LYS A 301 -21.41 16.41 9.23
C LYS A 301 -20.83 15.14 9.83
N THR A 302 -20.98 14.99 11.14
CA THR A 302 -21.21 13.68 11.71
C THR A 302 -22.53 13.14 11.13
N ALA A 303 -22.49 11.94 10.57
CA ALA A 303 -23.62 11.08 10.25
C ALA A 303 -24.86 11.77 9.62
N THR A 304 -24.89 11.89 8.30
CA THR A 304 -26.15 12.14 7.59
C THR A 304 -27.10 10.96 7.83
N LYS A 305 -28.33 11.27 8.29
CA LYS A 305 -29.42 10.35 8.64
C LYS A 305 -29.50 9.13 7.70
N GLN A 306 -29.34 7.95 8.29
CA GLN A 306 -29.65 6.64 7.72
C GLN A 306 -31.10 6.60 7.22
N THR A 307 -31.27 6.82 5.92
CA THR A 307 -32.14 5.93 5.14
C THR A 307 -31.17 4.90 4.61
N SER A 308 -31.28 3.65 5.08
CA SER A 308 -30.21 2.64 5.06
C SER A 308 -29.50 2.52 3.69
N SER A 309 -28.29 3.08 3.60
CA SER A 309 -27.33 2.91 2.50
C SER A 309 -27.14 1.43 2.13
N GLU A 310 -27.27 0.55 3.12
CA GLU A 310 -27.26 -0.91 3.01
C GLU A 310 -28.39 -1.46 2.12
N ALA A 311 -29.63 -0.99 2.30
CA ALA A 311 -30.78 -1.49 1.54
C ALA A 311 -30.75 -1.08 0.06
N VAL A 312 -30.07 0.02 -0.25
CA VAL A 312 -29.88 0.48 -1.63
C VAL A 312 -28.91 -0.44 -2.36
N LEU A 313 -27.75 -0.71 -1.77
CA LEU A 313 -26.72 -1.59 -2.34
C LEU A 313 -27.21 -3.03 -2.49
N GLN A 314 -27.94 -3.56 -1.50
CA GLN A 314 -28.48 -4.92 -1.54
C GLN A 314 -29.57 -5.14 -2.61
N LYS A 315 -30.30 -4.08 -2.99
CA LYS A 315 -31.39 -4.16 -3.98
C LYS A 315 -30.97 -3.69 -5.38
N ALA A 316 -29.74 -3.19 -5.54
CA ALA A 316 -29.25 -2.69 -6.81
C ALA A 316 -29.14 -3.82 -7.83
N LYS A 317 -29.67 -3.62 -9.04
CA LYS A 317 -29.57 -4.59 -10.15
C LYS A 317 -28.51 -4.20 -11.18
N SER A 318 -28.20 -2.91 -11.29
CA SER A 318 -27.08 -2.42 -12.10
C SER A 318 -26.15 -1.62 -11.21
N VAL A 319 -24.89 -2.04 -11.12
CA VAL A 319 -23.85 -1.35 -10.36
C VAL A 319 -22.68 -1.00 -11.26
N ILE A 320 -22.23 0.25 -11.20
CA ILE A 320 -21.01 0.70 -11.87
C ILE A 320 -19.93 1.00 -10.84
N ILE A 321 -18.77 0.36 -10.96
CA ILE A 321 -17.60 0.65 -10.12
C ILE A 321 -16.66 1.59 -10.87
N VAL A 322 -16.25 2.69 -10.23
CA VAL A 322 -15.34 3.70 -10.78
C VAL A 322 -14.03 3.65 -9.99
N PRO A 323 -13.01 2.90 -10.47
CA PRO A 323 -11.71 2.83 -9.81
C PRO A 323 -10.88 4.09 -10.09
N GLY A 324 -10.07 4.48 -9.11
CA GLY A 324 -9.11 5.58 -9.22
C GLY A 324 -7.78 5.31 -8.53
N TYR A 325 -6.91 6.32 -8.50
CA TYR A 325 -5.55 6.17 -7.96
C TYR A 325 -5.52 5.80 -6.47
N GLY A 326 -6.53 6.20 -5.69
CA GLY A 326 -6.63 5.79 -4.27
C GLY A 326 -6.79 4.28 -4.09
N MET A 327 -7.45 3.58 -5.02
CA MET A 327 -7.52 2.11 -5.02
C MET A 327 -6.13 1.49 -5.17
N ALA A 328 -5.31 2.05 -6.07
CA ALA A 328 -3.94 1.60 -6.29
C ALA A 328 -3.03 1.87 -5.09
N LEU A 329 -3.14 3.04 -4.47
CA LEU A 329 -2.38 3.39 -3.26
C LEU A 329 -2.68 2.44 -2.10
N ALA A 330 -3.96 2.12 -1.89
CA ALA A 330 -4.41 1.22 -0.82
C ALA A 330 -4.23 -0.27 -1.15
N GLN A 331 -3.79 -0.62 -2.36
CA GLN A 331 -3.72 -2.01 -2.85
C GLN A 331 -5.06 -2.75 -2.69
N ALA A 332 -6.16 -2.06 -3.04
CA ALA A 332 -7.51 -2.54 -2.82
C ALA A 332 -8.08 -3.38 -3.98
N GLN A 333 -7.36 -3.57 -5.09
CA GLN A 333 -7.88 -4.20 -6.32
C GLN A 333 -8.52 -5.57 -6.10
N HIS A 334 -7.95 -6.42 -5.24
CA HIS A 334 -8.52 -7.73 -4.92
C HIS A 334 -9.81 -7.63 -4.08
N LEU A 335 -9.92 -6.64 -3.19
CA LEU A 335 -11.16 -6.40 -2.47
C LEU A 335 -12.24 -5.82 -3.37
N VAL A 336 -11.86 -5.00 -4.36
CA VAL A 336 -12.80 -4.51 -5.36
C VAL A 336 -13.34 -5.66 -6.21
N ARG A 337 -12.52 -6.66 -6.55
CA ARG A 337 -13.01 -7.91 -7.17
C ARG A 337 -13.99 -8.65 -6.26
N GLN A 338 -13.64 -8.85 -4.99
CA GLN A 338 -14.53 -9.51 -4.02
C GLN A 338 -15.87 -8.78 -3.85
N LEU A 339 -15.85 -7.44 -3.85
CA LEU A 339 -17.06 -6.63 -3.81
C LEU A 339 -17.93 -6.87 -5.06
N ALA A 340 -17.32 -6.91 -6.25
CA ALA A 340 -18.04 -7.19 -7.48
C ALA A 340 -18.63 -8.61 -7.50
N ASP A 341 -17.85 -9.62 -7.11
CA ASP A 341 -18.34 -11.01 -6.99
C ASP A 341 -19.54 -11.10 -6.04
N LYS A 342 -19.50 -10.36 -4.92
CA LYS A 342 -20.62 -10.30 -3.98
C LYS A 342 -21.87 -9.65 -4.57
N LEU A 343 -21.70 -8.52 -5.26
CA LEU A 343 -22.81 -7.85 -5.94
C LEU A 343 -23.41 -8.73 -7.04
N GLU A 344 -22.58 -9.44 -7.80
CA GLU A 344 -23.00 -10.39 -8.84
C GLU A 344 -23.75 -11.59 -8.28
N SER A 345 -23.27 -12.18 -7.18
CA SER A 345 -23.98 -13.26 -6.48
C SER A 345 -25.34 -12.82 -5.93
N ASN A 346 -25.51 -11.54 -5.60
CA ASN A 346 -26.80 -10.95 -5.22
C ASN A 346 -27.69 -10.62 -6.44
N GLY A 347 -27.26 -10.97 -7.66
CA GLY A 347 -28.00 -10.82 -8.90
C GLY A 347 -27.84 -9.45 -9.58
N ALA A 348 -26.86 -8.64 -9.16
CA ALA A 348 -26.56 -7.37 -9.81
C ALA A 348 -25.60 -7.55 -11.00
N GLN A 349 -25.82 -6.79 -12.07
CA GLN A 349 -24.84 -6.65 -13.15
C GLN A 349 -23.79 -5.62 -12.75
N VAL A 350 -22.54 -6.06 -12.56
CA VAL A 350 -21.42 -5.19 -12.21
C VAL A 350 -20.59 -4.85 -13.45
N ARG A 351 -20.34 -3.56 -13.64
CA ARG A 351 -19.50 -3.03 -14.72
C ARG A 351 -18.50 -2.05 -14.15
N TYR A 352 -17.30 -2.01 -14.71
CA TYR A 352 -16.25 -1.08 -14.31
C TYR A 352 -16.14 0.05 -15.32
N ALA A 353 -16.28 1.28 -14.86
CA ALA A 353 -16.11 2.47 -15.68
C ALA A 353 -14.69 3.00 -15.54
N ILE A 354 -13.87 2.80 -16.56
CA ILE A 354 -12.47 3.20 -16.58
C ILE A 354 -12.34 4.56 -17.26
N HIS A 355 -11.87 5.55 -16.51
CA HIS A 355 -11.44 6.80 -17.11
C HIS A 355 -10.05 6.61 -17.76
N PRO A 356 -9.80 7.10 -19.00
CA PRO A 356 -8.53 6.86 -19.70
C PRO A 356 -7.27 7.34 -18.96
N VAL A 357 -7.47 8.27 -18.01
CA VAL A 357 -6.39 8.93 -17.24
C VAL A 357 -6.46 8.62 -15.74
N ALA A 358 -7.27 7.64 -15.34
CA ALA A 358 -7.30 7.18 -13.96
C ALA A 358 -5.97 6.51 -13.59
N GLY A 359 -5.32 7.01 -12.54
CA GLY A 359 -4.05 6.46 -12.04
C GLY A 359 -2.81 7.27 -12.45
N ARG A 360 -1.70 6.57 -12.64
CA ARG A 360 -0.37 7.15 -13.00
C ARG A 360 0.19 6.69 -14.35
N MET A 361 -0.59 5.96 -15.14
CA MET A 361 -0.26 5.63 -16.54
C MET A 361 -1.55 5.32 -17.30
N PRO A 362 -1.57 5.44 -18.65
CA PRO A 362 -2.65 4.87 -19.45
C PRO A 362 -2.84 3.40 -19.11
N GLY A 363 -4.10 2.98 -18.95
CA GLY A 363 -4.43 1.61 -18.63
C GLY A 363 -4.04 1.15 -17.22
N HIS A 364 -3.62 2.05 -16.31
CA HIS A 364 -3.21 1.68 -14.95
C HIS A 364 -4.30 0.88 -14.24
N MET A 365 -5.56 1.35 -14.29
CA MET A 365 -6.68 0.64 -13.65
C MET A 365 -6.97 -0.70 -14.32
N ASN A 366 -6.89 -0.79 -15.65
CA ASN A 366 -7.11 -2.04 -16.38
C ASN A 366 -6.11 -3.11 -15.94
N VAL A 367 -4.84 -2.73 -15.78
CA VAL A 367 -3.77 -3.63 -15.38
C VAL A 367 -3.96 -4.12 -13.94
N LEU A 368 -4.30 -3.23 -12.99
CA LEU A 368 -4.55 -3.64 -11.60
C LEU A 368 -5.81 -4.49 -11.44
N LEU A 369 -6.86 -4.22 -12.21
CA LEU A 369 -8.07 -5.02 -12.19
C LEU A 369 -7.84 -6.38 -12.86
N ALA A 370 -7.03 -6.44 -13.92
CA ALA A 370 -6.61 -7.70 -14.52
C ALA A 370 -5.72 -8.52 -13.56
N GLU A 371 -4.86 -7.89 -12.76
CA GLU A 371 -4.10 -8.54 -11.67
C GLU A 371 -5.04 -9.12 -10.60
N ALA A 372 -6.20 -8.51 -10.40
CA ALA A 372 -7.26 -9.01 -9.52
C ALA A 372 -8.26 -9.95 -10.21
N ASP A 373 -7.90 -10.51 -11.37
CA ASP A 373 -8.71 -11.44 -12.16
C ASP A 373 -10.10 -10.90 -12.58
N VAL A 374 -10.22 -9.58 -12.78
CA VAL A 374 -11.43 -8.98 -13.36
C VAL A 374 -11.46 -9.21 -14.87
N SER A 375 -12.57 -9.74 -15.37
CA SER A 375 -12.75 -9.96 -16.81
C SER A 375 -12.77 -8.64 -17.59
N TYR A 376 -12.01 -8.58 -18.69
CA TYR A 376 -11.97 -7.43 -19.59
C TYR A 376 -13.35 -7.07 -20.18
N GLU A 377 -14.28 -8.02 -20.28
CA GLU A 377 -15.63 -7.76 -20.77
C GLU A 377 -16.44 -6.89 -19.80
N GLN A 378 -16.03 -6.84 -18.54
CA GLN A 378 -16.61 -5.99 -17.51
C GLN A 378 -15.96 -4.60 -17.46
N LEU A 379 -14.82 -4.41 -18.14
CA LEU A 379 -14.08 -3.14 -18.17
C LEU A 379 -14.55 -2.30 -19.36
N TYR A 380 -15.28 -1.23 -19.06
CA TYR A 380 -15.78 -0.31 -20.06
C TYR A 380 -14.98 0.99 -20.04
N GLU A 381 -14.57 1.43 -21.22
CA GLU A 381 -14.02 2.77 -21.41
C GLU A 381 -15.11 3.83 -21.23
N MET A 382 -14.70 5.02 -20.78
CA MET A 382 -15.59 6.15 -20.49
C MET A 382 -16.62 6.43 -21.60
N ASP A 383 -16.21 6.47 -22.86
CA ASP A 383 -17.11 6.78 -23.99
C ASP A 383 -18.20 5.72 -24.18
N ALA A 384 -17.95 4.47 -23.77
CA ALA A 384 -18.90 3.36 -23.91
C ALA A 384 -19.90 3.28 -22.75
N ILE A 385 -19.55 3.80 -21.57
CA ILE A 385 -20.36 3.66 -20.34
C ILE A 385 -21.02 4.96 -19.88
N ASN A 386 -20.64 6.11 -20.44
CA ASN A 386 -21.08 7.41 -19.91
C ASN A 386 -22.59 7.66 -19.99
N ASP A 387 -23.27 7.05 -20.96
CA ASP A 387 -24.73 7.16 -21.10
C ASP A 387 -25.50 6.27 -20.10
N ASP A 388 -24.84 5.27 -19.53
CA ASP A 388 -25.46 4.28 -18.64
C ASP A 388 -25.54 4.73 -17.18
N PHE A 389 -24.78 5.76 -16.77
CA PHE A 389 -24.80 6.27 -15.39
C PHE A 389 -26.20 6.71 -14.95
N LYS A 390 -27.00 7.31 -15.84
CA LYS A 390 -28.38 7.75 -15.56
C LYS A 390 -29.32 6.59 -15.22
N ASN A 391 -29.07 5.43 -15.81
CA ASN A 391 -29.92 4.23 -15.71
C ASN A 391 -29.40 3.23 -14.67
N THR A 392 -28.31 3.55 -13.98
CA THR A 392 -27.66 2.67 -13.00
C THR A 392 -28.24 2.91 -11.60
N ASP A 393 -28.39 1.84 -10.83
CA ASP A 393 -29.01 1.90 -9.50
C ASP A 393 -28.02 2.40 -8.44
N ALA A 394 -26.77 1.94 -8.49
CA ALA A 394 -25.71 2.39 -7.59
C ALA A 394 -24.37 2.56 -8.32
N VAL A 395 -23.61 3.60 -7.98
CA VAL A 395 -22.24 3.82 -8.44
C VAL A 395 -21.29 3.79 -7.26
N ILE A 396 -20.23 3.01 -7.35
CA ILE A 396 -19.22 2.87 -6.29
C ILE A 396 -17.91 3.47 -6.78
N VAL A 397 -17.55 4.63 -6.26
CA VAL A 397 -16.34 5.37 -6.55
C VAL A 397 -15.25 4.96 -5.56
N ILE A 398 -14.10 4.49 -6.05
CA ILE A 398 -13.02 3.97 -5.21
C ILE A 398 -11.74 4.72 -5.49
N GLY A 399 -11.41 5.69 -4.63
CA GLY A 399 -10.16 6.45 -4.73
C GLY A 399 -10.06 7.32 -5.98
N ALA A 400 -11.18 7.84 -6.50
CA ALA A 400 -11.23 8.70 -7.68
C ALA A 400 -11.82 10.08 -7.32
N ASN A 401 -11.23 11.15 -7.85
CA ASN A 401 -11.68 12.53 -7.58
C ASN A 401 -11.79 13.36 -8.87
N ASP A 402 -10.65 13.71 -9.50
CA ASP A 402 -10.67 14.62 -10.66
C ASP A 402 -11.41 14.04 -11.87
N VAL A 403 -11.29 12.73 -12.12
CA VAL A 403 -11.87 12.01 -13.29
C VAL A 403 -13.40 11.94 -13.32
N LEU A 404 -14.05 12.33 -12.23
CA LEU A 404 -15.51 12.36 -12.07
C LEU A 404 -16.00 13.73 -11.60
N ASN A 405 -15.12 14.73 -11.53
CA ASN A 405 -15.43 16.05 -10.99
C ASN A 405 -16.31 16.83 -11.98
N PRO A 406 -17.59 17.13 -11.65
CA PRO A 406 -18.49 17.83 -12.55
C PRO A 406 -18.05 19.25 -12.92
N ALA A 407 -17.18 19.86 -12.10
CA ALA A 407 -16.62 21.19 -12.39
C ALA A 407 -15.87 21.24 -13.74
N ALA A 408 -15.44 20.10 -14.27
CA ALA A 408 -14.86 20.00 -15.60
C ALA A 408 -15.84 20.44 -16.73
N ARG A 409 -17.16 20.35 -16.53
CA ARG A 409 -18.15 20.76 -17.55
C ARG A 409 -18.55 22.23 -17.44
N ASP A 410 -18.66 22.74 -16.22
CA ASP A 410 -19.33 24.03 -15.96
C ASP A 410 -18.38 25.15 -15.50
N ALA A 411 -17.22 24.82 -14.92
CA ALA A 411 -16.37 25.80 -14.24
C ALA A 411 -15.20 26.27 -15.12
N VAL A 412 -15.48 27.22 -16.03
CA VAL A 412 -14.56 27.78 -17.07
C VAL A 412 -13.19 28.21 -16.53
N ASP A 413 -13.11 28.62 -15.27
CA ASP A 413 -11.88 29.13 -14.66
C ASP A 413 -10.98 28.06 -14.02
N THR A 414 -11.38 26.79 -14.05
CA THR A 414 -10.65 25.69 -13.41
C THR A 414 -9.65 25.00 -14.35
N PRO A 415 -8.54 24.45 -13.84
CA PRO A 415 -7.57 23.66 -14.64
C PRO A 415 -8.12 22.41 -15.31
N ILE A 416 -9.34 21.99 -14.96
CA ILE A 416 -10.03 20.80 -15.47
C ILE A 416 -11.18 21.13 -16.41
N TYR A 417 -11.48 22.41 -16.66
CA TYR A 417 -12.57 22.81 -17.55
C TYR A 417 -12.36 22.29 -18.97
N GLY A 418 -13.33 21.55 -19.51
CA GLY A 418 -13.27 20.87 -20.80
C GLY A 418 -12.73 19.44 -20.74
N MET A 419 -12.27 18.97 -19.57
CA MET A 419 -11.88 17.57 -19.38
C MET A 419 -13.12 16.67 -19.52
N PRO A 420 -13.11 15.67 -20.41
CA PRO A 420 -14.10 14.61 -20.37
C PRO A 420 -14.05 13.97 -18.98
N VAL A 421 -15.20 13.75 -18.35
CA VAL A 421 -15.29 13.12 -17.03
C VAL A 421 -16.33 12.02 -17.07
N LEU A 422 -16.22 11.07 -16.16
CA LEU A 422 -17.28 10.08 -15.94
C LEU A 422 -18.50 10.78 -15.35
N ASN A 423 -19.68 10.55 -15.94
CA ASN A 423 -20.96 11.17 -15.57
C ASN A 423 -21.55 10.62 -14.26
N VAL A 424 -20.71 10.38 -13.25
CA VAL A 424 -21.09 9.80 -11.95
C VAL A 424 -22.15 10.63 -11.26
N ASP A 425 -22.10 11.94 -11.41
CA ASP A 425 -23.04 12.88 -10.80
C ASP A 425 -24.50 12.69 -11.25
N GLN A 426 -24.72 12.02 -12.38
CA GLN A 426 -26.03 11.73 -12.96
C GLN A 426 -26.64 10.43 -12.42
N ALA A 427 -25.90 9.65 -11.63
CA ALA A 427 -26.40 8.43 -11.03
C ALA A 427 -27.35 8.71 -9.85
N LYS A 428 -28.21 7.73 -9.56
CA LYS A 428 -29.21 7.81 -8.49
C LYS A 428 -28.56 7.80 -7.11
N GLU A 429 -27.69 6.83 -6.87
CA GLU A 429 -27.04 6.59 -5.58
C GLU A 429 -25.54 6.38 -5.80
N ILE A 430 -24.71 7.16 -5.08
CA ILE A 430 -23.28 7.25 -5.31
C ILE A 430 -22.56 6.99 -3.97
N PHE A 431 -21.72 5.97 -3.93
CA PHE A 431 -20.89 5.61 -2.79
C PHE A 431 -19.46 6.05 -3.07
N ILE A 432 -18.89 6.91 -2.23
CA ILE A 432 -17.56 7.48 -2.45
C ILE A 432 -16.61 6.97 -1.36
N CYS A 433 -15.70 6.08 -1.75
CA CYS A 433 -14.63 5.52 -0.94
C CYS A 433 -13.31 6.28 -1.18
N ASN A 434 -13.23 7.51 -0.68
CA ASN A 434 -12.05 8.37 -0.79
C ASN A 434 -11.48 8.67 0.60
N PHE A 435 -10.18 8.94 0.69
CA PHE A 435 -9.52 9.17 1.98
C PHE A 435 -10.08 10.38 2.74
N ASP A 436 -10.31 11.48 2.04
CA ASP A 436 -10.81 12.73 2.57
C ASP A 436 -11.64 13.49 1.51
N LEU A 437 -12.06 14.69 1.85
CA LEU A 437 -12.79 15.60 0.96
C LEU A 437 -11.86 16.58 0.24
N ASN A 438 -10.55 16.45 0.39
CA ASN A 438 -9.60 17.38 -0.17
C ASN A 438 -9.63 17.28 -1.71
N PRO A 439 -9.31 18.38 -2.41
CA PRO A 439 -9.14 18.36 -3.85
C PRO A 439 -8.18 17.27 -4.31
N GLY A 440 -8.45 16.72 -5.49
CA GLY A 440 -7.55 15.78 -6.15
C GLY A 440 -6.26 16.47 -6.62
N TYR A 441 -5.61 15.86 -7.61
CA TYR A 441 -4.37 16.40 -8.15
C TYR A 441 -4.54 17.81 -8.74
N ALA A 442 -5.68 18.07 -9.38
CA ALA A 442 -5.95 19.37 -10.00
C ALA A 442 -6.11 20.52 -9.01
N GLY A 443 -6.26 20.24 -7.70
CA GLY A 443 -6.47 21.28 -6.69
C GLY A 443 -7.83 21.99 -6.80
N VAL A 444 -8.80 21.35 -7.47
CA VAL A 444 -10.17 21.86 -7.65
C VAL A 444 -11.11 21.10 -6.72
N ASP A 445 -11.88 21.83 -5.92
CA ASP A 445 -12.95 21.26 -5.10
C ASP A 445 -13.92 20.46 -5.96
N ASN A 446 -14.39 19.32 -5.45
CA ASN A 446 -15.37 18.49 -6.16
C ASN A 446 -16.80 18.82 -5.71
N PRO A 447 -17.65 19.41 -6.57
CA PRO A 447 -19.04 19.71 -6.24
C PRO A 447 -19.85 18.48 -5.83
N LEU A 448 -19.44 17.28 -6.26
CA LEU A 448 -20.14 16.03 -5.95
C LEU A 448 -20.24 15.78 -4.44
N TYR A 449 -19.22 16.18 -3.67
CA TYR A 449 -19.21 16.00 -2.20
C TYR A 449 -20.20 16.92 -1.47
N LYS A 450 -20.71 17.96 -2.15
CA LYS A 450 -21.65 18.93 -1.59
C LYS A 450 -23.11 18.61 -1.91
N LYS A 451 -23.38 17.56 -2.72
CA LYS A 451 -24.73 17.14 -3.08
C LYS A 451 -25.48 16.69 -1.81
N GLU A 452 -26.71 17.18 -1.63
CA GLU A 452 -27.48 16.96 -0.39
C GLU A 452 -28.16 15.58 -0.34
N SER A 453 -28.35 14.93 -1.49
CA SER A 453 -29.01 13.63 -1.62
C SER A 453 -28.32 12.73 -2.64
N GLY A 454 -28.45 11.41 -2.44
CA GLY A 454 -27.90 10.37 -3.34
C GLY A 454 -26.39 10.20 -3.30
N VAL A 455 -25.69 10.79 -2.32
CA VAL A 455 -24.23 10.64 -2.13
C VAL A 455 -23.92 10.15 -0.71
N HIS A 456 -23.25 9.02 -0.62
CA HIS A 456 -22.81 8.35 0.60
C HIS A 456 -21.29 8.42 0.68
N LEU A 457 -20.77 9.17 1.66
CA LEU A 457 -19.34 9.37 1.85
C LEU A 457 -18.78 8.33 2.83
N LEU A 458 -17.92 7.45 2.34
CA LEU A 458 -17.19 6.45 3.11
C LEU A 458 -15.73 6.88 3.17
N LEU A 459 -15.44 7.80 4.09
CA LEU A 459 -14.11 8.40 4.20
C LEU A 459 -13.13 7.45 4.93
N GLY A 460 -11.86 7.49 4.52
CA GLY A 460 -10.78 6.69 5.07
C GLY A 460 -10.04 5.89 4.00
N ASP A 461 -9.16 4.98 4.42
CA ASP A 461 -8.44 4.13 3.48
C ASP A 461 -9.40 3.36 2.55
N ALA A 462 -9.08 3.31 1.25
CA ALA A 462 -9.98 2.70 0.27
C ALA A 462 -10.17 1.20 0.52
N LYS A 463 -9.16 0.51 1.07
CA LYS A 463 -9.24 -0.90 1.44
C LYS A 463 -10.25 -1.12 2.56
N GLU A 464 -10.22 -0.27 3.59
CA GLU A 464 -11.18 -0.32 4.70
C GLU A 464 -12.59 0.01 4.24
N SER A 465 -12.74 1.06 3.42
CA SER A 465 -14.05 1.52 2.93
C SER A 465 -14.72 0.48 2.04
N VAL A 466 -13.96 -0.17 1.16
CA VAL A 466 -14.45 -1.30 0.35
C VAL A 466 -14.78 -2.50 1.23
N SER A 467 -13.97 -2.81 2.25
CA SER A 467 -14.27 -3.89 3.20
C SER A 467 -15.60 -3.65 3.92
N ARG A 468 -15.86 -2.40 4.35
CA ARG A 468 -17.15 -2.01 4.96
C ARG A 468 -18.32 -2.19 4.01
N LEU A 469 -18.16 -1.84 2.72
CA LEU A 469 -19.20 -2.06 1.71
C LEU A 469 -19.52 -3.55 1.52
N ILE A 470 -18.51 -4.41 1.52
CA ILE A 470 -18.70 -5.86 1.46
C ILE A 470 -19.53 -6.31 2.67
N SER A 471 -19.15 -5.89 3.88
CA SER A 471 -19.90 -6.22 5.10
C SER A 471 -21.35 -5.70 5.08
N MET A 472 -21.61 -4.52 4.50
CA MET A 472 -22.97 -3.97 4.35
C MET A 472 -23.86 -4.82 3.44
N LEU A 473 -23.30 -5.50 2.45
CA LEU A 473 -24.04 -6.38 1.54
C LEU A 473 -24.46 -7.70 2.20
N ASP A 474 -23.81 -8.07 3.30
CA ASP A 474 -24.07 -9.34 3.98
C ASP A 474 -25.25 -9.22 4.98
N SER A 475 -25.44 -8.06 5.64
CA SER A 475 -26.43 -7.86 6.71
C SER A 475 -27.92 -7.95 6.30
N LYS A 476 -28.65 -9.00 6.70
CA LYS A 476 -30.14 -8.99 6.76
C LYS A 476 -30.65 -8.18 7.97
N PRO A 477 -31.82 -7.51 7.90
CA PRO A 477 -32.32 -6.68 8.99
C PRO A 477 -32.74 -7.56 10.19
N VAL A 478 -32.03 -7.42 11.31
CA VAL A 478 -32.41 -8.04 12.59
C VAL A 478 -33.22 -7.04 13.41
N GLN A 479 -34.46 -7.39 13.70
CA GLN A 479 -35.29 -6.70 14.70
C GLN A 479 -34.64 -6.85 16.08
N SER A 480 -34.35 -5.72 16.72
CA SER A 480 -33.91 -5.65 18.11
C SER A 480 -35.10 -5.93 19.04
N SER A 481 -35.09 -7.05 19.76
CA SER A 481 -35.95 -7.28 20.91
C SER A 481 -35.13 -7.36 22.21
N ASP A 482 -35.59 -6.62 23.21
CA ASP A 482 -35.09 -6.52 24.57
C ASP A 482 -34.85 -7.88 25.25
N SER A 483 -33.66 -8.07 25.84
CA SER A 483 -33.37 -9.10 26.86
C SER A 483 -32.00 -8.85 27.50
N ARG A 484 -31.85 -7.77 28.29
CA ARG A 484 -30.62 -7.56 29.10
C ARG A 484 -30.61 -8.38 30.39
N ASP A 485 -31.77 -8.76 30.93
CA ASP A 485 -31.84 -9.32 32.29
C ASP A 485 -31.72 -10.86 32.38
N GLN A 486 -31.96 -11.61 31.30
CA GLN A 486 -31.80 -13.09 31.31
C GLN A 486 -30.37 -13.56 31.00
N LYS A 487 -29.56 -12.74 30.32
CA LYS A 487 -28.22 -13.14 29.82
C LYS A 487 -27.14 -13.22 30.91
N SER A 488 -27.29 -12.45 32.00
CA SER A 488 -26.31 -12.40 33.09
C SER A 488 -26.43 -13.57 34.07
N GLU A 489 -27.65 -14.04 34.37
CA GLU A 489 -27.84 -15.13 35.34
C GLU A 489 -27.31 -16.48 34.88
N VAL A 490 -27.39 -16.78 33.58
CA VAL A 490 -26.96 -18.06 33.00
C VAL A 490 -25.43 -18.20 33.10
N LEU A 491 -24.68 -17.17 32.70
CA LEU A 491 -23.22 -17.19 32.74
C LEU A 491 -22.66 -17.11 34.17
N GLN A 492 -23.35 -16.45 35.10
CA GLN A 492 -22.93 -16.38 36.50
C GLN A 492 -23.12 -17.71 37.26
N LYS A 493 -24.04 -18.58 36.83
CA LYS A 493 -24.36 -19.85 37.51
C LYS A 493 -23.75 -21.09 36.83
N ALA A 494 -23.12 -20.93 35.67
CA ALA A 494 -22.54 -22.03 34.89
C ALA A 494 -21.36 -22.68 35.62
N LYS A 495 -21.31 -24.01 35.69
CA LYS A 495 -20.20 -24.77 36.29
C LYS A 495 -19.28 -25.38 35.24
N SER A 496 -19.75 -25.60 34.02
CA SER A 496 -18.92 -26.01 32.89
C SER A 496 -19.16 -25.09 31.70
N VAL A 497 -18.09 -24.48 31.20
CA VAL A 497 -18.12 -23.57 30.04
C VAL A 497 -17.12 -24.04 28.99
N ILE A 498 -17.56 -24.09 27.73
CA ILE A 498 -16.67 -24.34 26.59
C ILE A 498 -16.55 -23.05 25.76
N ILE A 499 -15.33 -22.62 25.47
CA ILE A 499 -15.04 -21.48 24.60
C ILE A 499 -14.60 -22.01 23.24
N VAL A 500 -15.23 -21.52 22.17
CA VAL A 500 -14.90 -21.87 20.79
C VAL A 500 -14.28 -20.66 20.08
N PRO A 501 -12.95 -20.56 20.01
CA PRO A 501 -12.27 -19.50 19.30
C PRO A 501 -12.38 -19.70 17.78
N GLY A 502 -12.52 -18.61 17.04
CA GLY A 502 -12.48 -18.62 15.58
C GLY A 502 -11.74 -17.43 15.01
N TYR A 503 -11.76 -17.33 13.68
CA TYR A 503 -11.00 -16.31 12.98
C TYR A 503 -11.42 -14.87 13.34
N GLY A 504 -12.67 -14.64 13.71
CA GLY A 504 -13.12 -13.32 14.20
C GLY A 504 -12.44 -12.89 15.51
N MET A 505 -12.04 -13.81 16.37
CA MET A 505 -11.20 -13.51 17.55
C MET A 505 -9.83 -12.97 17.13
N ALA A 506 -9.22 -13.60 16.12
CA ALA A 506 -7.92 -13.20 15.58
C ALA A 506 -7.96 -11.83 14.90
N LEU A 507 -9.03 -11.56 14.13
CA LEU A 507 -9.25 -10.26 13.48
C LEU A 507 -9.38 -9.13 14.50
N ALA A 508 -10.14 -9.36 15.57
CA ALA A 508 -10.38 -8.38 16.62
C ALA A 508 -9.20 -8.26 17.62
N GLN A 509 -8.17 -9.10 17.50
CA GLN A 509 -7.08 -9.22 18.47
C GLN A 509 -7.62 -9.40 19.90
N ALA A 510 -8.64 -10.26 20.04
CA ALA A 510 -9.42 -10.41 21.28
C ALA A 510 -8.88 -11.51 22.21
N GLN A 511 -7.81 -12.22 21.84
CA GLN A 511 -7.29 -13.39 22.57
C GLN A 511 -7.04 -13.13 24.07
N HIS A 512 -6.49 -11.97 24.44
CA HIS A 512 -6.28 -11.61 25.85
C HIS A 512 -7.58 -11.33 26.60
N LEU A 513 -8.60 -10.77 25.95
CA LEU A 513 -9.92 -10.62 26.55
C LEU A 513 -10.64 -11.96 26.69
N VAL A 514 -10.41 -12.89 25.76
CA VAL A 514 -10.92 -14.26 25.88
C VAL A 514 -10.30 -14.96 27.09
N ARG A 515 -9.00 -14.77 27.34
CA ARG A 515 -8.34 -15.23 28.58
C ARG A 515 -8.97 -14.57 29.82
N GLN A 516 -9.13 -13.26 29.80
CA GLN A 516 -9.74 -12.52 30.91
C GLN A 516 -11.18 -12.98 31.21
N LEU A 517 -11.97 -13.28 30.17
CA LEU A 517 -13.30 -13.85 30.31
C LEU A 517 -13.24 -15.25 30.96
N ALA A 518 -12.30 -16.10 30.54
CA ALA A 518 -12.09 -17.40 31.14
C ALA A 518 -11.69 -17.31 32.62
N ASP A 519 -10.74 -16.45 32.98
CA ASP A 519 -10.36 -16.20 34.38
C ASP A 519 -11.55 -15.74 35.23
N LYS A 520 -12.42 -14.90 34.65
CA LYS A 520 -13.62 -14.44 35.35
C LYS A 520 -14.61 -15.58 35.58
N LEU A 521 -14.81 -16.45 34.60
CA LEU A 521 -15.68 -17.62 34.73
C LEU A 521 -15.10 -18.63 35.74
N GLU A 522 -13.79 -18.84 35.74
CA GLU A 522 -13.09 -19.70 36.69
C GLU A 522 -13.16 -19.14 38.13
N SER A 523 -12.99 -17.83 38.31
CA SER A 523 -13.16 -17.18 39.62
C SER A 523 -14.60 -17.25 40.16
N ASN A 524 -15.59 -17.39 39.26
CA ASN A 524 -16.98 -17.68 39.62
C ASN A 524 -17.27 -19.18 39.84
N GLY A 525 -16.25 -20.05 39.76
CA GLY A 525 -16.34 -21.48 40.05
C GLY A 525 -16.66 -22.38 38.84
N ALA A 526 -16.56 -21.86 37.61
CA ALA A 526 -16.75 -22.64 36.39
C ALA A 526 -15.45 -23.33 35.95
N LYS A 527 -15.55 -24.55 35.40
CA LYS A 527 -14.47 -25.19 34.65
C LYS A 527 -14.52 -24.74 33.19
N VAL A 528 -13.52 -24.00 32.73
CA VAL A 528 -13.42 -23.51 31.36
C VAL A 528 -12.53 -24.42 30.51
N ARG A 529 -12.98 -24.74 29.30
CA ARG A 529 -12.23 -25.52 28.29
C ARG A 529 -12.32 -24.85 26.93
N TYR A 530 -11.28 -24.92 26.13
CA TYR A 530 -11.25 -24.37 24.78
C TYR A 530 -11.40 -25.49 23.75
N ALA A 531 -12.41 -25.40 22.89
CA ALA A 531 -12.62 -26.35 21.82
C ALA A 531 -12.01 -25.82 20.52
N ILE A 532 -10.93 -26.43 20.06
CA ILE A 532 -10.18 -26.00 18.89
C ILE A 532 -10.55 -26.84 17.69
N HIS A 533 -10.92 -26.15 16.60
CA HIS A 533 -11.10 -26.80 15.31
C HIS A 533 -9.81 -26.68 14.48
N PRO A 534 -9.32 -27.75 13.84
CA PRO A 534 -8.02 -27.75 13.16
C PRO A 534 -7.92 -26.75 11.99
N VAL A 535 -9.06 -26.36 11.40
CA VAL A 535 -9.12 -25.34 10.33
C VAL A 535 -9.69 -23.99 10.80
N ALA A 536 -9.79 -23.75 12.11
CA ALA A 536 -10.14 -22.43 12.62
C ALA A 536 -8.99 -21.44 12.38
N GLY A 537 -9.19 -20.47 11.47
CA GLY A 537 -8.21 -19.44 11.14
C GLY A 537 -7.73 -19.48 9.69
N ARG A 538 -6.59 -18.85 9.41
CA ARG A 538 -5.98 -18.83 8.06
C ARG A 538 -4.96 -19.94 7.81
N MET A 539 -4.58 -20.67 8.86
CA MET A 539 -3.65 -21.79 8.82
C MET A 539 -3.99 -22.79 9.95
N PRO A 540 -3.68 -24.08 9.79
CA PRO A 540 -3.82 -25.03 10.88
C PRO A 540 -3.03 -24.63 12.12
N GLY A 541 -3.60 -24.83 13.32
CA GLY A 541 -2.99 -24.45 14.59
C GLY A 541 -3.02 -22.96 14.92
N HIS A 542 -3.64 -22.12 14.08
CA HIS A 542 -3.67 -20.67 14.27
C HIS A 542 -4.32 -20.25 15.60
N MET A 543 -5.40 -20.91 16.02
CA MET A 543 -6.03 -20.61 17.32
C MET A 543 -5.16 -21.04 18.50
N ASN A 544 -4.43 -22.15 18.38
CA ASN A 544 -3.51 -22.64 19.41
C ASN A 544 -2.41 -21.60 19.66
N VAL A 545 -1.87 -21.00 18.59
CA VAL A 545 -0.84 -19.94 18.68
C VAL A 545 -1.40 -18.68 19.37
N LEU A 546 -2.59 -18.22 19.00
CA LEU A 546 -3.17 -17.02 19.59
C LEU A 546 -3.61 -17.20 21.04
N LEU A 547 -4.13 -18.37 21.40
CA LEU A 547 -4.45 -18.67 22.80
C LEU A 547 -3.18 -18.90 23.63
N ALA A 548 -2.12 -19.46 23.04
CA ALA A 548 -0.82 -19.54 23.69
C ALA A 548 -0.19 -18.15 23.89
N GLU A 549 -0.35 -17.22 22.93
CA GLU A 549 0.03 -15.80 23.08
C GLU A 549 -0.74 -15.12 24.22
N ALA A 550 -1.95 -15.59 24.53
CA ALA A 550 -2.77 -15.09 25.64
C ALA A 550 -2.63 -15.91 26.93
N ASP A 551 -1.55 -16.69 27.08
CA ASP A 551 -1.23 -17.50 28.28
C ASP A 551 -2.34 -18.51 28.65
N VAL A 552 -3.00 -19.11 27.66
CA VAL A 552 -3.90 -20.25 27.89
C VAL A 552 -3.09 -21.54 27.91
N SER A 553 -3.25 -22.35 28.97
CA SER A 553 -2.55 -23.63 29.09
C SER A 553 -2.99 -24.62 28.02
N TYR A 554 -2.03 -25.35 27.44
CA TYR A 554 -2.31 -26.43 26.49
C TYR A 554 -3.23 -27.51 27.06
N ASP A 555 -3.23 -27.73 28.39
CA ASP A 555 -4.13 -28.69 29.06
C ASP A 555 -5.62 -28.26 29.02
N GLN A 556 -5.87 -26.98 28.71
CA GLN A 556 -7.19 -26.42 28.52
C GLN A 556 -7.62 -26.39 27.04
N LEU A 557 -6.71 -26.68 26.11
CA LEU A 557 -6.98 -26.74 24.67
C LEU A 557 -7.33 -28.18 24.26
N TYR A 558 -8.56 -28.38 23.81
CA TYR A 558 -9.03 -29.69 23.36
C TYR A 558 -9.31 -29.63 21.87
N GLU A 559 -8.69 -30.54 21.13
CA GLU A 559 -9.01 -30.76 19.72
C GLU A 559 -10.44 -31.33 19.57
N MET A 560 -11.04 -31.08 18.43
CA MET A 560 -12.45 -31.42 18.13
C MET A 560 -12.84 -32.86 18.50
N ASP A 561 -12.01 -33.86 18.20
CA ASP A 561 -12.32 -35.28 18.48
C ASP A 561 -12.39 -35.59 19.98
N ALA A 562 -11.70 -34.81 20.82
CA ALA A 562 -11.65 -35.02 22.27
C ALA A 562 -12.78 -34.30 23.03
N ILE A 563 -13.38 -33.25 22.44
CA ILE A 563 -14.35 -32.39 23.13
C ILE A 563 -15.77 -32.44 22.53
N ASN A 564 -15.96 -33.03 21.34
CA ASN A 564 -17.24 -33.00 20.65
C ASN A 564 -18.39 -33.69 21.40
N ASP A 565 -18.10 -34.71 22.21
CA ASP A 565 -19.09 -35.40 23.05
C ASP A 565 -19.52 -34.61 24.30
N ASP A 566 -18.77 -33.55 24.66
CA ASP A 566 -18.98 -32.79 25.88
C ASP A 566 -19.92 -31.60 25.71
N PHE A 567 -20.17 -31.15 24.47
CA PHE A 567 -21.07 -30.02 24.20
C PHE A 567 -22.50 -30.24 24.76
N LYS A 568 -23.03 -31.47 24.68
CA LYS A 568 -24.37 -31.83 25.21
C LYS A 568 -24.49 -31.71 26.74
N ASN A 569 -23.38 -31.83 27.45
CA ASN A 569 -23.31 -31.87 28.92
C ASN A 569 -22.80 -30.55 29.53
N THR A 570 -22.42 -29.58 28.69
CA THR A 570 -21.87 -28.29 29.12
C THR A 570 -22.99 -27.29 29.42
N ASP A 571 -22.81 -26.45 30.44
CA ASP A 571 -23.84 -25.50 30.89
C ASP A 571 -23.96 -24.31 29.94
N ALA A 572 -22.83 -23.80 29.43
CA ALA A 572 -22.79 -22.72 28.45
C ALA A 572 -21.64 -22.87 27.45
N VAL A 573 -21.86 -22.49 26.20
CA VAL A 573 -20.83 -22.41 25.16
C VAL A 573 -20.68 -20.97 24.70
N ILE A 574 -19.45 -20.48 24.61
CA ILE A 574 -19.16 -19.12 24.14
C ILE A 574 -18.36 -19.22 22.84
N VAL A 575 -19.00 -18.84 21.74
CA VAL A 575 -18.44 -18.83 20.39
C VAL A 575 -17.87 -17.45 20.12
N ILE A 576 -16.59 -17.37 19.73
CA ILE A 576 -15.88 -16.11 19.54
C ILE A 576 -15.31 -16.06 18.13
N GLY A 577 -16.07 -15.47 17.20
CA GLY A 577 -15.66 -15.31 15.82
C GLY A 577 -15.52 -16.61 15.03
N ALA A 578 -16.26 -17.67 15.39
CA ALA A 578 -16.29 -18.95 14.70
C ALA A 578 -17.65 -19.18 14.02
N ASN A 579 -17.65 -19.57 12.74
CA ASN A 579 -18.86 -19.79 11.96
C ASN A 579 -18.86 -21.17 11.28
N ASP A 580 -18.07 -21.36 10.22
CA ASP A 580 -18.11 -22.61 9.43
C ASP A 580 -17.72 -23.84 10.23
N VAL A 581 -16.74 -23.70 11.13
CA VAL A 581 -16.20 -24.78 11.97
C VAL A 581 -17.19 -25.34 13.00
N LEU A 582 -18.36 -24.71 13.15
CA LEU A 582 -19.44 -25.15 14.05
C LEU A 582 -20.79 -25.19 13.33
N ASN A 583 -20.80 -25.05 12.00
CA ASN A 583 -22.01 -24.94 11.21
C ASN A 583 -22.65 -26.34 11.02
N PRO A 584 -23.85 -26.60 11.60
CA PRO A 584 -24.49 -27.91 11.50
C PRO A 584 -24.86 -28.31 10.07
N ALA A 585 -24.97 -27.35 9.14
CA ALA A 585 -25.25 -27.63 7.74
C ALA A 585 -24.20 -28.57 7.11
N ALA A 586 -22.99 -28.64 7.68
CA ALA A 586 -21.97 -29.60 7.26
C ALA A 586 -22.42 -31.08 7.35
N ARG A 587 -23.38 -31.42 8.22
CA ARG A 587 -23.89 -32.80 8.38
C ARG A 587 -25.01 -33.15 7.40
N ASP A 588 -25.86 -32.18 7.08
CA ASP A 588 -27.16 -32.44 6.46
C ASP A 588 -27.35 -31.81 5.07
N ALA A 589 -26.55 -30.80 4.69
CA ALA A 589 -26.74 -30.03 3.46
C ALA A 589 -25.83 -30.51 2.32
N VAL A 590 -26.27 -31.54 1.59
CA VAL A 590 -25.51 -32.30 0.56
C VAL A 590 -24.87 -31.44 -0.53
N ASP A 591 -25.49 -30.33 -0.91
CA ASP A 591 -25.04 -29.46 -2.01
C ASP A 591 -24.18 -28.26 -1.54
N THR A 592 -23.60 -28.33 -0.34
CA THR A 592 -22.82 -27.22 0.23
C THR A 592 -21.32 -27.52 0.29
N PRO A 593 -20.43 -26.51 0.16
CA PRO A 593 -18.98 -26.71 0.24
C PRO A 593 -18.46 -27.30 1.57
N ILE A 594 -19.28 -27.27 2.62
CA ILE A 594 -18.95 -27.84 3.94
C ILE A 594 -19.60 -29.20 4.18
N TYR A 595 -20.34 -29.75 3.21
CA TYR A 595 -20.95 -31.07 3.37
C TYR A 595 -19.88 -32.15 3.60
N GLY A 596 -20.01 -32.89 4.69
CA GLY A 596 -19.03 -33.88 5.13
C GLY A 596 -17.81 -33.30 5.84
N MET A 597 -17.72 -31.98 6.03
CA MET A 597 -16.70 -31.36 6.87
C MET A 597 -16.97 -31.69 8.35
N PRO A 598 -15.98 -32.20 9.09
CA PRO A 598 -16.10 -32.30 10.55
C PRO A 598 -16.34 -30.90 11.14
N VAL A 599 -17.24 -30.80 12.12
CA VAL A 599 -17.56 -29.54 12.81
C VAL A 599 -17.68 -29.75 14.31
N LEU A 600 -17.49 -28.69 15.08
CA LEU A 600 -17.75 -28.67 16.52
C LEU A 600 -19.25 -28.76 16.79
N ASN A 601 -19.66 -29.67 17.68
CA ASN A 601 -21.06 -29.95 18.00
C ASN A 601 -21.73 -28.88 18.90
N VAL A 602 -21.46 -27.60 18.64
CA VAL A 602 -21.99 -26.46 19.41
C VAL A 602 -23.52 -26.45 19.40
N ASP A 603 -24.15 -26.93 18.34
CA ASP A 603 -25.61 -27.03 18.19
C ASP A 603 -26.31 -27.87 19.26
N GLN A 604 -25.57 -28.80 19.87
CA GLN A 604 -26.05 -29.71 20.92
C GLN A 604 -26.00 -29.10 22.33
N ALA A 605 -25.39 -27.93 22.50
CA ALA A 605 -25.30 -27.25 23.80
C ALA A 605 -26.64 -26.61 24.23
N LYS A 606 -26.80 -26.48 25.56
CA LYS A 606 -28.02 -25.93 26.17
C LYS A 606 -28.14 -24.42 25.98
N GLU A 607 -27.05 -23.70 26.27
CA GLU A 607 -26.97 -22.24 26.19
C GLU A 607 -25.74 -21.86 25.38
N ILE A 608 -25.92 -21.08 24.31
CA ILE A 608 -24.88 -20.73 23.35
C ILE A 608 -24.81 -19.22 23.20
N PHE A 609 -23.67 -18.63 23.51
CA PHE A 609 -23.39 -17.20 23.35
C PHE A 609 -22.53 -17.00 22.12
N ILE A 610 -23.02 -16.27 21.12
CA ILE A 610 -22.35 -16.09 19.84
C ILE A 610 -21.85 -14.67 19.72
N CYS A 611 -20.53 -14.51 19.88
CA CYS A 611 -19.78 -13.27 19.71
C CYS A 611 -19.17 -13.22 18.30
N ASN A 612 -20.02 -13.26 17.29
CA ASN A 612 -19.63 -13.11 15.88
C ASN A 612 -19.96 -11.70 15.38
N PHE A 613 -19.25 -11.25 14.35
CA PHE A 613 -19.45 -9.90 13.82
C PHE A 613 -20.88 -9.67 13.33
N ASP A 614 -21.46 -10.67 12.67
CA ASP A 614 -22.79 -10.67 12.08
C ASP A 614 -23.36 -12.09 12.01
N LEU A 615 -24.52 -12.25 11.36
CA LEU A 615 -25.19 -13.54 11.13
C LEU A 615 -24.86 -14.14 9.76
N ASN A 616 -23.90 -13.56 9.06
CA ASN A 616 -23.65 -13.89 7.67
C ASN A 616 -22.91 -15.23 7.60
N PRO A 617 -22.99 -15.93 6.46
CA PRO A 617 -22.20 -17.13 6.24
C PRO A 617 -20.71 -16.89 6.50
N GLY A 618 -20.01 -17.91 6.99
CA GLY A 618 -18.56 -17.85 7.10
C GLY A 618 -17.87 -17.89 5.74
N TYR A 619 -16.59 -18.21 5.73
CA TYR A 619 -15.77 -18.36 4.53
C TYR A 619 -16.39 -19.34 3.51
N ALA A 620 -17.10 -20.37 3.98
CA ALA A 620 -17.74 -21.34 3.11
C ALA A 620 -18.97 -20.81 2.35
N GLY A 621 -19.50 -19.63 2.69
CA GLY A 621 -20.69 -19.07 2.03
C GLY A 621 -21.99 -19.83 2.35
N VAL A 622 -21.99 -20.67 3.38
CA VAL A 622 -23.16 -21.45 3.82
C VAL A 622 -23.81 -20.81 5.04
N ASP A 623 -25.11 -20.51 4.95
CA ASP A 623 -25.92 -20.04 6.09
C ASP A 623 -25.74 -20.98 7.28
N ASN A 624 -25.61 -20.43 8.49
CA ASN A 624 -25.48 -21.23 9.70
C ASN A 624 -26.86 -21.43 10.38
N PRO A 625 -27.44 -22.66 10.37
CA PRO A 625 -28.72 -22.92 11.01
C PRO A 625 -28.74 -22.59 12.51
N LEU A 626 -27.58 -22.60 13.17
CA LEU A 626 -27.44 -22.28 14.59
C LEU A 626 -28.00 -20.89 14.95
N TYR A 627 -27.88 -19.93 14.04
CA TYR A 627 -28.34 -18.55 14.26
C TYR A 627 -29.87 -18.40 14.21
N LYS A 628 -30.58 -19.40 13.67
CA LYS A 628 -32.04 -19.40 13.52
C LYS A 628 -32.73 -20.20 14.64
N LYS A 629 -31.97 -20.76 15.60
CA LYS A 629 -32.51 -21.53 16.73
C LYS A 629 -33.25 -20.59 17.70
N GLU A 630 -34.54 -20.84 17.90
CA GLU A 630 -35.44 -19.95 18.67
C GLU A 630 -35.18 -19.94 20.19
N SER A 631 -34.50 -20.97 20.72
CA SER A 631 -34.23 -21.12 22.15
C SER A 631 -32.78 -21.54 22.44
N GLY A 632 -32.17 -20.95 23.48
CA GLY A 632 -30.83 -21.31 23.96
C GLY A 632 -29.68 -20.70 23.15
N VAL A 633 -29.94 -19.73 22.26
CA VAL A 633 -28.91 -19.00 21.51
C VAL A 633 -28.99 -17.50 21.79
N HIS A 634 -27.88 -16.93 22.22
CA HIS A 634 -27.72 -15.52 22.59
C HIS A 634 -26.74 -14.86 21.63
N LEU A 635 -27.26 -14.01 20.75
CA LEU A 635 -26.47 -13.31 19.75
C LEU A 635 -25.89 -12.01 20.33
N LEU A 636 -24.56 -11.87 20.28
CA LEU A 636 -23.78 -10.72 20.69
C LEU A 636 -22.99 -10.22 19.47
N LEU A 637 -23.71 -9.63 18.53
CA LEU A 637 -23.17 -9.20 17.25
C LEU A 637 -22.27 -7.96 17.37
N GLY A 638 -21.30 -7.87 16.48
CA GLY A 638 -20.30 -6.80 16.44
C GLY A 638 -18.88 -7.31 16.66
N ASP A 639 -17.94 -6.38 16.80
CA ASP A 639 -16.53 -6.72 17.00
C ASP A 639 -16.34 -7.67 18.20
N ALA A 640 -15.60 -8.77 17.99
CA ALA A 640 -15.46 -9.81 19.01
C ALA A 640 -14.82 -9.28 20.30
N LYS A 641 -13.94 -8.26 20.22
CA LYS A 641 -13.34 -7.59 21.38
C LYS A 641 -14.40 -6.87 22.21
N GLU A 642 -15.33 -6.18 21.56
CA GLU A 642 -16.45 -5.50 22.23
C GLU A 642 -17.46 -6.50 22.82
N SER A 643 -17.82 -7.54 22.08
CA SER A 643 -18.77 -8.55 22.54
C SER A 643 -18.24 -9.33 23.74
N VAL A 644 -16.95 -9.68 23.75
CA VAL A 644 -16.29 -10.31 24.90
C VAL A 644 -16.21 -9.33 26.08
N SER A 645 -15.89 -8.05 25.85
CA SER A 645 -15.90 -7.02 26.91
C SER A 645 -17.29 -6.82 27.53
N LYS A 646 -18.35 -6.92 26.73
CA LYS A 646 -19.75 -6.89 27.21
C LYS A 646 -20.05 -8.11 28.09
N LEU A 647 -19.57 -9.30 27.73
CA LEU A 647 -19.72 -10.49 28.57
C LEU A 647 -18.99 -10.35 29.90
N ILE A 648 -17.77 -9.82 29.89
CA ILE A 648 -16.99 -9.57 31.13
C ILE A 648 -17.74 -8.59 32.03
N SER A 649 -18.22 -7.46 31.50
CA SER A 649 -18.96 -6.48 32.29
C SER A 649 -20.31 -7.00 32.82
N LEU A 650 -20.97 -7.92 32.10
CA LEU A 650 -22.17 -8.61 32.60
C LEU A 650 -21.85 -9.51 33.81
N LEU A 651 -20.66 -10.11 33.86
CA LEU A 651 -20.20 -10.91 35.01
C LEU A 651 -19.81 -10.05 36.22
N ASP A 652 -19.56 -8.75 36.06
CA ASP A 652 -19.20 -7.82 37.14
C ASP A 652 -20.39 -7.29 37.95
N SER A 653 -21.62 -7.59 37.54
CA SER A 653 -22.84 -7.07 38.19
C SER A 653 -23.22 -7.82 39.48
N LYS A 654 -22.48 -7.59 40.57
CA LYS A 654 -22.93 -7.68 41.99
C LYS A 654 -22.16 -6.69 42.89
N PRO A 655 -22.74 -6.26 44.03
CA PRO A 655 -22.50 -4.94 44.62
C PRO A 655 -21.13 -4.81 45.29
N ALA A 656 -20.60 -3.58 45.23
CA ALA A 656 -19.29 -3.19 45.75
C ALA A 656 -19.03 -3.66 47.18
N GLN A 657 -17.93 -4.39 47.37
CA GLN A 657 -17.17 -4.44 48.61
C GLN A 657 -15.72 -4.09 48.27
N GLY A 658 -15.20 -3.06 48.96
CA GLY A 658 -13.93 -2.43 48.65
C GLY A 658 -12.71 -3.27 49.01
N SER A 659 -11.61 -3.03 48.31
CA SER A 659 -10.26 -3.37 48.73
C SER A 659 -9.40 -2.11 48.69
N GLY A 660 -8.72 -1.84 49.81
CA GLY A 660 -8.18 -0.54 50.19
C GLY A 660 -6.93 -0.08 49.45
N ALA A 661 -6.81 1.24 49.34
CA ALA A 661 -5.62 1.94 48.87
C ALA A 661 -4.50 1.90 49.91
N LYS A 662 -3.29 1.50 49.50
CA LYS A 662 -2.03 1.76 50.24
C LYS A 662 -1.50 3.15 49.85
N LYS A 663 -0.99 3.91 50.83
CA LYS A 663 -0.42 5.26 50.69
C LYS A 663 0.81 5.25 49.77
N ASP A 664 0.84 6.17 48.82
CA ASP A 664 1.83 6.27 47.74
C ASP A 664 2.99 7.23 48.10
N ASN A 665 4.23 6.72 48.15
CA ASN A 665 5.46 7.47 48.45
C ASN A 665 6.31 7.74 47.17
N SER A 666 5.77 7.40 45.98
CA SER A 666 6.47 7.38 44.68
C SER A 666 6.96 8.75 44.18
N SER A 667 6.20 9.82 44.46
CA SER A 667 6.54 11.18 43.99
C SER A 667 7.78 11.75 44.67
N GLU A 668 8.06 11.42 45.94
CA GLU A 668 9.24 11.93 46.63
C GLU A 668 10.54 11.29 46.13
N VAL A 669 10.48 10.02 45.72
CA VAL A 669 11.62 9.26 45.20
C VAL A 669 12.11 9.85 43.89
N LEU A 670 11.21 10.09 42.93
CA LEU A 670 11.57 10.65 41.62
C LEU A 670 12.05 12.11 41.70
N LYS A 671 11.56 12.90 42.66
CA LYS A 671 12.01 14.30 42.86
C LYS A 671 13.39 14.43 43.50
N LYS A 672 13.83 13.42 44.27
CA LYS A 672 15.12 13.44 44.98
C LYS A 672 16.21 12.62 44.28
N ALA A 673 15.87 11.88 43.23
CA ALA A 673 16.81 11.05 42.47
C ALA A 673 17.86 11.89 41.75
N LYS A 674 19.14 11.53 41.89
CA LYS A 674 20.27 12.18 41.20
C LYS A 674 20.81 11.37 40.04
N SER A 675 20.56 10.06 40.01
CA SER A 675 20.89 9.18 38.88
C SER A 675 19.66 8.37 38.49
N VAL A 676 19.22 8.50 37.24
CA VAL A 676 18.06 7.78 36.70
C VAL A 676 18.44 7.03 35.43
N ILE A 677 18.03 5.76 35.34
CA ILE A 677 18.18 4.95 34.12
C ILE A 677 16.79 4.68 33.53
N ILE A 678 16.61 4.97 32.24
CA ILE A 678 15.38 4.67 31.51
C ILE A 678 15.62 3.44 30.62
N VAL A 679 14.74 2.45 30.72
CA VAL A 679 14.79 1.21 29.93
C VAL A 679 13.61 1.21 28.94
N PRO A 680 13.81 1.62 27.68
CA PRO A 680 12.77 1.57 26.67
C PRO A 680 12.56 0.13 26.17
N GLY A 681 11.31 -0.24 25.92
CA GLY A 681 10.93 -1.53 25.36
C GLY A 681 9.87 -1.43 24.28
N TYR A 682 9.43 -2.57 23.79
CA TYR A 682 8.49 -2.63 22.67
C TYR A 682 7.13 -1.99 22.99
N GLY A 683 6.67 -2.02 24.25
CA GLY A 683 5.45 -1.33 24.66
C GLY A 683 5.54 0.21 24.50
N MET A 684 6.73 0.81 24.60
CA MET A 684 6.93 2.23 24.26
C MET A 684 6.65 2.50 22.78
N ALA A 685 7.12 1.61 21.90
CA ALA A 685 6.94 1.72 20.45
C ALA A 685 5.47 1.52 20.03
N LEU A 686 4.78 0.55 20.65
CA LEU A 686 3.35 0.33 20.44
C LEU A 686 2.51 1.55 20.81
N ALA A 687 2.84 2.19 21.94
CA ALA A 687 2.13 3.37 22.44
C ALA A 687 2.57 4.69 21.78
N GLN A 688 3.57 4.67 20.89
CA GLN A 688 4.19 5.85 20.29
C GLN A 688 4.60 6.89 21.35
N ALA A 689 5.22 6.42 22.44
CA ALA A 689 5.51 7.21 23.62
C ALA A 689 6.90 7.89 23.62
N GLN A 690 7.72 7.72 22.59
CA GLN A 690 9.12 8.16 22.54
C GLN A 690 9.33 9.65 22.84
N HIS A 691 8.46 10.54 22.35
CA HIS A 691 8.54 11.97 22.66
C HIS A 691 8.19 12.30 24.12
N LEU A 692 7.28 11.53 24.72
CA LEU A 692 6.98 11.69 26.16
C LEU A 692 8.11 11.15 27.02
N VAL A 693 8.79 10.10 26.57
CA VAL A 693 9.99 9.60 27.26
C VAL A 693 11.10 10.67 27.24
N ARG A 694 11.29 11.37 26.12
CA ARG A 694 12.19 12.53 26.07
C ARG A 694 11.74 13.62 27.04
N GLN A 695 10.46 13.98 27.04
CA GLN A 695 9.91 15.00 27.94
C GLN A 695 10.08 14.63 29.43
N LEU A 696 9.93 13.34 29.78
CA LEU A 696 10.18 12.81 31.11
C LEU A 696 11.66 12.97 31.49
N ALA A 697 12.58 12.63 30.58
CA ALA A 697 14.01 12.80 30.81
C ALA A 697 14.39 14.27 31.00
N ASP A 698 13.89 15.18 30.16
CA ASP A 698 14.11 16.63 30.29
C ASP A 698 13.64 17.15 31.65
N LYS A 699 12.50 16.65 32.13
CA LYS A 699 11.96 17.03 33.43
C LYS A 699 12.83 16.54 34.59
N LEU A 700 13.32 15.31 34.52
CA LEU A 700 14.25 14.75 35.51
C LEU A 700 15.59 15.49 35.51
N GLU A 701 16.14 15.81 34.34
CA GLU A 701 17.36 16.60 34.19
C GLU A 701 17.20 18.02 34.75
N SER A 702 16.04 18.64 34.53
CA SER A 702 15.72 19.96 35.09
C SER A 702 15.68 19.98 36.63
N ASN A 703 15.40 18.83 37.25
CA ASN A 703 15.44 18.64 38.70
C ASN A 703 16.83 18.20 39.21
N GLY A 704 17.85 18.19 38.35
CA GLY A 704 19.24 17.90 38.72
C GLY A 704 19.63 16.42 38.66
N ALA A 705 18.81 15.56 38.05
CA ALA A 705 19.14 14.15 37.85
C ALA A 705 19.97 13.94 36.57
N LYS A 706 20.95 13.04 36.61
CA LYS A 706 21.63 12.53 35.41
C LYS A 706 20.80 11.38 34.82
N VAL A 707 20.25 11.56 33.63
CA VAL A 707 19.46 10.54 32.93
C VAL A 707 20.30 9.79 31.90
N ARG A 708 20.18 8.46 31.88
CA ARG A 708 20.81 7.57 30.90
C ARG A 708 19.80 6.55 30.40
N TYR A 709 19.91 6.15 29.15
CA TYR A 709 19.05 5.14 28.54
C TYR A 709 19.81 3.82 28.43
N ALA A 710 19.26 2.76 29.02
CA ALA A 710 19.82 1.43 28.90
C ALA A 710 19.11 0.67 27.78
N ILE A 711 19.82 0.43 26.69
CA ILE A 711 19.28 -0.21 25.51
C ILE A 711 19.67 -1.69 25.50
N HIS A 712 18.64 -2.55 25.43
CA HIS A 712 18.85 -3.95 25.14
C HIS A 712 18.86 -4.17 23.62
N PRO A 713 19.81 -4.92 23.05
CA PRO A 713 19.95 -5.08 21.60
C PRO A 713 18.72 -5.74 20.94
N VAL A 714 17.93 -6.50 21.69
CA VAL A 714 16.65 -7.10 21.24
C VAL A 714 15.42 -6.45 21.87
N ALA A 715 15.52 -5.22 22.39
CA ALA A 715 14.34 -4.45 22.78
C ALA A 715 13.59 -4.00 21.50
N GLY A 716 12.59 -4.76 21.07
CA GLY A 716 11.74 -4.44 19.92
C GLY A 716 11.69 -5.53 18.84
N ARG A 717 11.14 -5.20 17.66
CA ARG A 717 10.98 -6.16 16.54
C ARG A 717 12.23 -6.32 15.66
N MET A 718 13.24 -5.49 15.84
CA MET A 718 14.52 -5.55 15.13
C MET A 718 15.66 -4.96 15.98
N PRO A 719 16.92 -5.38 15.79
CA PRO A 719 18.05 -4.76 16.47
C PRO A 719 18.16 -3.26 16.17
N GLY A 720 18.46 -2.45 17.19
CA GLY A 720 18.57 -0.99 17.09
C GLY A 720 17.24 -0.24 17.04
N HIS A 721 16.10 -0.93 17.16
CA HIS A 721 14.77 -0.32 17.08
C HIS A 721 14.56 0.80 18.11
N MET A 722 15.01 0.62 19.36
CA MET A 722 14.90 1.67 20.38
C MET A 722 15.82 2.87 20.10
N ASN A 723 17.01 2.64 19.55
CA ASN A 723 17.96 3.70 19.20
C ASN A 723 17.34 4.64 18.15
N VAL A 724 16.65 4.08 17.15
CA VAL A 724 15.97 4.87 16.11
C VAL A 724 14.82 5.70 16.69
N LEU A 725 13.98 5.11 17.54
CA LEU A 725 12.84 5.83 18.14
C LEU A 725 13.28 6.93 19.10
N LEU A 726 14.36 6.70 19.87
CA LEU A 726 14.91 7.73 20.75
C LEU A 726 15.64 8.83 19.95
N ALA A 727 16.29 8.48 18.84
CA ALA A 727 16.86 9.48 17.92
C ALA A 727 15.79 10.32 17.24
N GLU A 728 14.64 9.75 16.87
CA GLU A 728 13.47 10.48 16.38
C GLU A 728 12.92 11.47 17.42
N ALA A 729 13.08 11.14 18.71
CA ALA A 729 12.70 12.00 19.83
C ALA A 729 13.82 12.96 20.29
N ASP A 730 14.86 13.18 19.48
CA ASP A 730 16.00 14.07 19.75
C ASP A 730 16.80 13.71 21.04
N VAL A 731 16.89 12.42 21.38
CA VAL A 731 17.79 11.94 22.46
C VAL A 731 19.21 11.83 21.93
N SER A 732 20.19 12.38 22.66
CA SER A 732 21.60 12.30 22.26
C SER A 732 22.14 10.88 22.37
N TYR A 733 22.95 10.46 21.39
CA TYR A 733 23.63 9.17 21.40
C TYR A 733 24.55 8.98 22.62
N ASP A 734 25.11 10.07 23.18
CA ASP A 734 25.95 10.00 24.39
C ASP A 734 25.18 9.59 25.65
N GLN A 735 23.85 9.63 25.59
CA GLN A 735 22.94 9.19 26.65
C GLN A 735 22.43 7.76 26.45
N LEU A 736 22.69 7.14 25.29
CA LEU A 736 22.30 5.78 24.97
C LEU A 736 23.45 4.82 25.30
N TYR A 737 23.21 3.90 26.22
CA TYR A 737 24.19 2.91 26.62
C TYR A 737 23.66 1.51 26.29
N GLU A 738 24.46 0.75 25.56
CA GLU A 738 24.21 -0.66 25.33
C GLU A 738 24.32 -1.45 26.65
N MET A 739 23.59 -2.56 26.73
CA MET A 739 23.48 -3.40 27.93
C MET A 739 24.84 -3.71 28.60
N ASP A 740 25.86 -4.10 27.84
CA ASP A 740 27.18 -4.45 28.38
C ASP A 740 27.90 -3.26 29.06
N ALA A 741 27.58 -2.03 28.64
CA ALA A 741 28.20 -0.81 29.16
C ALA A 741 27.49 -0.26 30.41
N ILE A 742 26.22 -0.61 30.63
CA ILE A 742 25.37 -0.02 31.69
C ILE A 742 24.93 -1.03 32.77
N ASN A 743 25.10 -2.34 32.54
CA ASN A 743 24.59 -3.36 33.44
C ASN A 743 25.16 -3.30 34.88
N ASP A 744 26.41 -2.83 35.03
CA ASP A 744 27.04 -2.64 36.34
C ASP A 744 26.50 -1.43 37.12
N ASP A 745 25.81 -0.51 36.45
CA ASP A 745 25.36 0.75 37.04
C ASP A 745 23.97 0.67 37.69
N PHE A 746 23.19 -0.37 37.41
CA PHE A 746 21.85 -0.55 37.99
C PHE A 746 21.88 -0.59 39.53
N LYS A 747 22.88 -1.24 40.13
CA LYS A 747 23.07 -1.32 41.60
C LYS A 747 23.32 0.02 42.28
N ASN A 748 23.86 0.99 41.52
CA ASN A 748 24.28 2.31 42.02
C ASN A 748 23.31 3.44 41.62
N THR A 749 22.24 3.12 40.91
CA THR A 749 21.27 4.11 40.40
C THR A 749 20.14 4.33 41.41
N ASP A 750 19.66 5.58 41.51
CA ASP A 750 18.64 5.96 42.50
C ASP A 750 17.24 5.49 42.07
N ALA A 751 16.91 5.59 40.78
CA ALA A 751 15.65 5.10 40.22
C ALA A 751 15.83 4.56 38.79
N VAL A 752 15.10 3.51 38.45
CA VAL A 752 15.01 2.95 37.10
C VAL A 752 13.58 3.06 36.59
N ILE A 753 13.39 3.52 35.37
CA ILE A 753 12.07 3.64 34.75
C ILE A 753 12.01 2.72 33.53
N VAL A 754 11.24 1.66 33.64
CA VAL A 754 10.99 0.66 32.62
C VAL A 754 9.74 1.06 31.83
N ILE A 755 9.84 1.12 30.50
CA ILE A 755 8.76 1.57 29.63
C ILE A 755 8.47 0.51 28.57
N GLY A 756 7.51 -0.36 28.86
CA GLY A 756 7.07 -1.40 27.93
C GLY A 756 8.11 -2.49 27.66
N ALA A 757 8.93 -2.85 28.64
CA ALA A 757 9.95 -3.91 28.54
C ALA A 757 9.69 -5.02 29.57
N ASN A 758 9.73 -6.28 29.15
CA ASN A 758 9.53 -7.44 30.04
C ASN A 758 10.69 -8.45 29.93
N ASP A 759 10.79 -9.22 28.84
CA ASP A 759 11.76 -10.33 28.77
C ASP A 759 13.22 -9.87 28.87
N VAL A 760 13.53 -8.72 28.26
CA VAL A 760 14.89 -8.14 28.22
C VAL A 760 15.44 -7.69 29.58
N LEU A 761 14.62 -7.74 30.63
CA LEU A 761 14.99 -7.41 32.00
C LEU A 761 14.53 -8.49 33.00
N ASN A 762 14.05 -9.64 32.50
CA ASN A 762 13.49 -10.69 33.33
C ASN A 762 14.62 -11.48 34.03
N PRO A 763 14.73 -11.43 35.37
CA PRO A 763 15.78 -12.12 36.11
C PRO A 763 15.73 -13.64 35.97
N ALA A 764 14.58 -14.22 35.61
CA ALA A 764 14.45 -15.66 35.38
C ALA A 764 15.42 -16.17 34.30
N ALA A 765 15.90 -15.31 33.40
CA ALA A 765 16.95 -15.64 32.43
C ALA A 765 18.25 -16.16 33.06
N ARG A 766 18.57 -15.81 34.32
CA ARG A 766 19.81 -16.25 34.99
C ARG A 766 19.67 -17.58 35.71
N ASP A 767 18.48 -17.84 36.27
CA ASP A 767 18.30 -18.89 37.28
C ASP A 767 17.30 -19.99 36.88
N ALA A 768 16.42 -19.74 35.89
CA ALA A 768 15.36 -20.67 35.52
C ALA A 768 15.75 -21.54 34.31
N VAL A 769 16.46 -22.65 34.60
CA VAL A 769 17.11 -23.56 33.62
C VAL A 769 16.19 -24.09 32.50
N ASP A 770 14.90 -24.27 32.80
CA ASP A 770 13.93 -24.85 31.88
C ASP A 770 13.10 -23.80 31.11
N THR A 771 13.56 -22.54 31.07
CA THR A 771 12.83 -21.44 30.42
C THR A 771 13.47 -21.03 29.09
N PRO A 772 12.67 -20.57 28.09
CA PRO A 772 13.20 -20.11 26.80
C PRO A 772 14.21 -18.94 26.87
N ILE A 773 14.24 -18.22 27.99
CA ILE A 773 15.17 -17.10 28.25
C ILE A 773 16.37 -17.52 29.09
N TYR A 774 16.49 -18.79 29.48
CA TYR A 774 17.63 -19.25 30.25
C TYR A 774 18.95 -19.04 29.49
N GLY A 775 19.89 -18.33 30.11
CA GLY A 775 21.16 -17.95 29.48
C GLY A 775 21.07 -16.73 28.55
N MET A 776 19.88 -16.14 28.38
CA MET A 776 19.72 -14.86 27.66
C MET A 776 20.35 -13.73 28.49
N PRO A 777 21.26 -12.91 27.92
CA PRO A 777 21.68 -11.69 28.57
C PRO A 777 20.46 -10.78 28.81
N VAL A 778 20.35 -10.18 29.99
CA VAL A 778 19.26 -9.29 30.37
C VAL A 778 19.80 -8.04 31.06
N LEU A 779 19.04 -6.95 31.03
CA LEU A 779 19.33 -5.75 31.81
C LEU A 779 19.12 -6.04 33.30
N ASN A 780 20.11 -5.67 34.12
CA ASN A 780 20.13 -5.94 35.58
C ASN A 780 19.20 -5.03 36.40
N VAL A 781 17.98 -4.78 35.91
CA VAL A 781 16.99 -3.89 36.52
C VAL A 781 16.61 -4.36 37.94
N ASP A 782 16.65 -5.67 38.18
CA ASP A 782 16.36 -6.29 39.47
C ASP A 782 17.30 -5.86 40.62
N GLN A 783 18.50 -5.40 40.26
CA GLN A 783 19.52 -4.94 41.20
C GLN A 783 19.34 -3.47 41.61
N ALA A 784 18.43 -2.73 40.98
CA ALA A 784 18.19 -1.33 41.31
C ALA A 784 17.39 -1.16 42.62
N LYS A 785 17.58 0.00 43.25
CA LYS A 785 16.94 0.36 44.53
C LYS A 785 15.45 0.62 44.37
N GLU A 786 15.09 1.42 43.38
CA GLU A 786 13.71 1.83 43.06
C GLU A 786 13.46 1.61 41.57
N VAL A 787 12.41 0.86 41.23
CA VAL A 787 12.06 0.49 39.85
C VAL A 787 10.62 0.86 39.57
N PHE A 788 10.40 1.71 38.58
CA PHE A 788 9.09 2.12 38.07
C PHE A 788 8.79 1.35 36.80
N ILE A 789 7.72 0.57 36.78
CA ILE A 789 7.38 -0.32 35.66
C ILE A 789 6.12 0.19 34.97
N CYS A 790 6.29 0.74 33.77
CA CYS A 790 5.23 1.22 32.89
C CYS A 790 4.92 0.17 31.81
N ASN A 791 4.39 -0.97 32.22
CA ASN A 791 3.97 -2.05 31.33
C ASN A 791 2.46 -2.16 31.29
N PHE A 792 1.92 -2.78 30.24
CA PHE A 792 0.47 -2.87 30.06
C PHE A 792 -0.21 -3.68 31.17
N ASP A 793 0.37 -4.81 31.55
CA ASP A 793 -0.09 -5.70 32.60
C ASP A 793 1.11 -6.39 33.30
N LEU A 794 0.83 -7.39 34.14
CA LEU A 794 1.84 -8.21 34.83
C LEU A 794 2.10 -9.54 34.14
N ASN A 795 1.51 -9.76 32.96
CA ASN A 795 1.62 -11.02 32.26
C ASN A 795 3.07 -11.22 31.75
N PRO A 796 3.49 -12.47 31.54
CA PRO A 796 4.74 -12.78 30.86
C PRO A 796 4.96 -12.00 29.57
N GLY A 797 6.21 -11.75 29.22
CA GLY A 797 6.56 -11.15 27.94
C GLY A 797 6.44 -12.15 26.79
N TYR A 798 7.05 -11.82 25.66
CA TYR A 798 7.11 -12.68 24.47
C TYR A 798 7.68 -14.07 24.76
N ALA A 799 8.54 -14.21 25.77
CA ALA A 799 9.11 -15.50 26.14
C ALA A 799 8.15 -16.42 26.90
N GLY A 800 6.98 -15.94 27.34
CA GLY A 800 6.04 -16.72 28.14
C GLY A 800 6.57 -17.09 29.54
N VAL A 801 7.55 -16.32 30.04
CA VAL A 801 8.15 -16.54 31.37
C VAL A 801 7.72 -15.44 32.32
N ASP A 802 7.08 -15.84 33.43
CA ASP A 802 6.76 -14.96 34.56
C ASP A 802 7.97 -14.10 34.93
N ASN A 803 7.77 -12.82 35.21
CA ASN A 803 8.85 -11.93 35.61
C ASN A 803 8.92 -11.81 37.13
N PRO A 804 9.92 -12.41 37.82
CA PRO A 804 10.04 -12.34 39.27
C PRO A 804 10.12 -10.91 39.81
N LEU A 805 10.58 -9.95 38.98
CA LEU A 805 10.67 -8.55 39.34
C LEU A 805 9.34 -7.95 39.79
N TYR A 806 8.22 -8.41 39.23
CA TYR A 806 6.89 -7.90 39.54
C TYR A 806 6.37 -8.33 40.91
N LYS A 807 6.95 -9.41 41.47
CA LYS A 807 6.57 -9.98 42.77
C LYS A 807 7.43 -9.44 43.93
N LYS A 808 8.38 -8.54 43.66
CA LYS A 808 9.27 -7.95 44.66
C LYS A 808 8.48 -6.99 45.56
N GLU A 809 8.40 -7.28 46.86
CA GLU A 809 7.56 -6.54 47.82
C GLU A 809 8.06 -5.13 48.16
N SER A 810 9.31 -4.80 47.84
CA SER A 810 9.96 -3.51 48.17
C SER A 810 10.75 -2.94 47.00
N GLY A 811 10.61 -1.64 46.73
CA GLY A 811 11.39 -0.90 45.72
C GLY A 811 10.89 -1.08 44.29
N VAL A 812 9.68 -1.61 44.07
CA VAL A 812 9.05 -1.74 42.75
C VAL A 812 7.68 -1.05 42.76
N HIS A 813 7.49 -0.15 41.80
CA HIS A 813 6.28 0.66 41.60
C HIS A 813 5.66 0.30 40.25
N LEU A 814 4.44 -0.23 40.28
CA LEU A 814 3.76 -0.74 39.09
C LEU A 814 2.77 0.31 38.56
N LEU A 815 2.99 0.79 37.34
CA LEU A 815 2.14 1.73 36.61
C LEU A 815 1.55 1.03 35.39
N LEU A 816 0.53 0.19 35.66
CA LEU A 816 -0.09 -0.65 34.64
C LEU A 816 -1.00 0.14 33.69
N GLY A 817 -1.10 -0.33 32.45
CA GLY A 817 -1.90 0.28 31.38
C GLY A 817 -1.04 0.78 30.21
N ASP A 818 -1.65 1.59 29.34
CA ASP A 818 -0.96 2.11 28.15
C ASP A 818 0.31 2.91 28.55
N ALA A 819 1.44 2.59 27.92
CA ALA A 819 2.73 3.18 28.28
C ALA A 819 2.75 4.71 28.13
N LYS A 820 1.98 5.28 27.18
CA LYS A 820 1.84 6.73 27.00
C LYS A 820 1.15 7.37 28.19
N GLU A 821 0.13 6.73 28.75
CA GLU A 821 -0.57 7.21 29.94
C GLU A 821 0.30 7.10 31.20
N SER A 822 1.00 5.97 31.38
CA SER A 822 1.88 5.75 32.52
C SER A 822 3.06 6.72 32.54
N VAL A 823 3.67 7.01 31.38
CA VAL A 823 4.73 8.03 31.26
C VAL A 823 4.19 9.43 31.56
N ASN A 824 2.99 9.78 31.10
CA ASN A 824 2.35 11.06 31.45
C ASN A 824 2.07 11.19 32.95
N LYS A 825 1.66 10.11 33.62
CA LYS A 825 1.50 10.09 35.08
C LYS A 825 2.82 10.39 35.79
N LEU A 826 3.92 9.78 35.33
CA LEU A 826 5.27 10.05 35.87
C LEU A 826 5.70 11.51 35.66
N ILE A 827 5.47 12.08 34.47
CA ILE A 827 5.76 13.50 34.20
C ILE A 827 4.99 14.40 35.17
N ASN A 828 3.72 14.10 35.43
CA ASN A 828 2.89 14.88 36.36
C ASN A 828 3.30 14.71 37.83
N MET A 829 4.01 13.63 38.18
CA MET A 829 4.52 13.38 39.53
C MET A 829 5.82 14.14 39.84
N ILE A 830 6.54 14.65 38.83
CA ILE A 830 7.86 15.31 38.92
C ILE A 830 7.72 16.82 38.78
#